data_AF-A0A1G0WMH1-F1
#
_entry.id   AF-A0A1G0WMH1-F1
#
_cell.length_a   1.000
_cell.length_b   1.000
_cell.length_c   1.000
_cell.angle_alpha   90.00
_cell.angle_beta   90.00
_cell.angle_gamma   90.00
#
_symmetry.space_group_name_H-M   'P 1'
#
loop_
_entity.id
_entity.type
_entity.pdbx_description
1 polymer ?
#
loop_
_entity_poly.entity_id
_entity_poly.type
_entity_poly.pdbx_seq_one_letter_code
_entity_poly.pdbx_strand_id
1 'polypeptide(L)'
;MRKSYSNHLLASALAVILLLLAGLEVYSQPVPNFTNNTNGTYAAGTNGIIRMRGSPTQSGSFDGGVPLGAAAASRIPGRVEWVRVAAGQDVQARWYTDLYYFGGTKNVLTDVYVFNVYDPSSGGDRTYAGIFHYDGNGTQPVVPQVVYGEGDESGAINHYINLDLLDGLKVNNAAVYASGYLTSNGAADLTCNANFTIGNGASVVDGDVTLTASVFKTTGTGTMDFDGAANFNVQDVAAGTANMLNLMSTGIFTLNGTLTLESGLAIPGALNVGFSGTPVDARLDIPGTFTNQVAVGSRTNMTFATNSTVDYQGAGAQTPMANNDGISANPEYLYGNVEFHNAGTKTPDGSMFMRGNTLTVSGGNVIMGNAIADANVFNLYRSAGAPTVTYSSANNDVYIRGKMRYYGTLPTGAMLKFNNEQTQVTFSTAPTDFQLDVHPALQPALCNDWTATTDVNRTIRATFTGTGTISTLRAGYIATEYTGAAIMESRMRFFEGYDAGQAKQKITIAGFPATNSGSSDPRYVNLTGGTGISLIAGTGGGTISQVTSNSDIIMGTSTLFITVNDGRWTNPNTWDEGVLPSANDNALVRHLVYVGIDGPAWGTAGGADEVNTNNTLKEATAYPGGVAAANQITISSNIIAGPEFPVAYPNAVLIVGNEDNGAGYNFHTNLSGSIAGYYAGIRNFNADANSFADAGDNKSRAVGDVAGIWISTLGADTAVLGTAQLTNAGTVQNQEVIEIGE
;
A
#
# COMPACT_ATOMS: atom_id res chain seq x y z
N MET A 1 -52.87 80.55 67.39
CA MET A 1 -51.63 80.34 66.61
C MET A 1 -50.63 79.54 67.45
N ARG A 2 -50.76 78.21 67.51
CA ARG A 2 -49.70 77.29 67.97
C ARG A 2 -49.77 76.06 67.07
N LYS A 3 -48.70 75.91 66.30
CA LYS A 3 -48.60 75.05 65.12
C LYS A 3 -48.44 73.58 65.49
N SER A 4 -48.98 72.76 64.60
CA SER A 4 -48.61 71.38 64.32
C SER A 4 -47.08 71.22 64.28
N TYR A 5 -46.51 70.56 65.29
CA TYR A 5 -45.09 70.17 65.32
C TYR A 5 -44.88 68.66 65.56
N SER A 6 -45.95 67.90 65.86
CA SER A 6 -45.86 66.48 66.19
C SER A 6 -45.67 65.57 64.97
N ASN A 7 -46.25 65.94 63.81
CA ASN A 7 -46.20 65.09 62.60
C ASN A 7 -44.87 65.19 61.84
N HIS A 8 -44.13 66.29 61.98
CA HIS A 8 -42.84 66.46 61.31
C HIS A 8 -41.70 65.67 61.97
N LEU A 9 -41.75 65.45 63.29
CA LEU A 9 -40.78 64.62 64.03
C LEU A 9 -40.94 63.13 63.74
N LEU A 10 -42.17 62.62 63.62
CA LEU A 10 -42.41 61.23 63.24
C LEU A 10 -42.04 60.95 61.77
N ALA A 11 -42.32 61.86 60.84
CA ALA A 11 -41.97 61.68 59.42
C ALA A 11 -40.46 61.74 59.17
N SER A 12 -39.72 62.60 59.89
CA SER A 12 -38.26 62.69 59.79
C SER A 12 -37.54 61.56 60.54
N ALA A 13 -38.07 61.07 61.67
CA ALA A 13 -37.55 59.87 62.33
C ALA A 13 -37.77 58.62 61.47
N LEU A 14 -38.93 58.49 60.82
CA LEU A 14 -39.21 57.38 59.90
C LEU A 14 -38.35 57.46 58.63
N ALA A 15 -38.13 58.65 58.07
CA ALA A 15 -37.24 58.85 56.93
C ALA A 15 -35.77 58.56 57.25
N VAL A 16 -35.28 58.94 58.44
CA VAL A 16 -33.92 58.61 58.91
C VAL A 16 -33.78 57.13 59.20
N ILE A 17 -34.80 56.48 59.76
CA ILE A 17 -34.84 55.02 59.97
C ILE A 17 -34.90 54.28 58.63
N LEU A 18 -35.65 54.75 57.63
CA LEU A 18 -35.65 54.20 56.27
C LEU A 18 -34.33 54.46 55.54
N LEU A 19 -33.68 55.60 55.74
CA LEU A 19 -32.34 55.87 55.17
C LEU A 19 -31.26 55.03 55.86
N LEU A 20 -31.40 54.76 57.16
CA LEU A 20 -30.50 53.87 57.91
C LEU A 20 -30.76 52.40 57.56
N LEU A 21 -32.01 51.98 57.35
CA LEU A 21 -32.35 50.61 56.93
C LEU A 21 -31.97 50.36 55.46
N ALA A 22 -32.16 51.33 54.56
CA ALA A 22 -31.70 51.24 53.18
C ALA A 22 -30.17 51.46 53.04
N GLY A 23 -29.55 52.17 53.98
CA GLY A 23 -28.10 52.41 54.04
C GLY A 23 -27.31 51.28 54.72
N LEU A 24 -27.93 50.50 55.62
CA LEU A 24 -27.25 49.38 56.30
C LEU A 24 -27.03 48.16 55.38
N GLU A 25 -27.84 47.96 54.34
CA GLU A 25 -27.60 46.89 53.35
C GLU A 25 -26.42 47.20 52.43
N VAL A 26 -25.97 48.46 52.34
CA VAL A 26 -24.82 48.87 51.51
C VAL A 26 -23.48 48.69 52.24
N TYR A 27 -23.47 48.40 53.55
CA TYR A 27 -22.24 48.43 54.38
C TYR A 27 -21.84 47.11 55.07
N SER A 28 -22.38 45.96 54.66
CA SER A 28 -22.00 44.65 55.25
C SER A 28 -21.29 43.70 54.26
N GLN A 29 -20.10 44.09 53.81
CA GLN A 29 -18.86 43.27 53.79
C GLN A 29 -17.78 44.03 53.00
N PRO A 30 -16.84 44.73 53.67
CA PRO A 30 -15.84 45.57 52.99
C PRO A 30 -14.74 44.80 52.24
N VAL A 31 -14.77 43.46 52.26
CA VAL A 31 -13.86 42.63 51.47
C VAL A 31 -14.65 41.45 50.92
N PRO A 32 -14.79 41.29 49.59
CA PRO A 32 -15.51 40.16 48.98
C PRO A 32 -14.70 38.86 49.01
N ASN A 33 -13.74 38.73 49.93
CA ASN A 33 -12.76 37.66 49.96
C ASN A 33 -13.02 36.71 51.13
N PHE A 34 -12.71 35.44 50.93
CA PHE A 34 -12.58 34.45 51.98
C PHE A 34 -11.10 34.34 52.36
N THR A 35 -10.70 35.02 53.44
CA THR A 35 -9.31 35.03 53.91
C THR A 35 -9.06 33.93 54.93
N ASN A 36 -8.19 32.98 54.59
CA ASN A 36 -7.72 31.95 55.51
C ASN A 36 -6.22 32.14 55.84
N ASN A 37 -5.95 32.49 57.10
CA ASN A 37 -4.60 32.74 57.61
C ASN A 37 -4.04 31.52 58.35
N THR A 38 -2.75 31.55 58.67
CA THR A 38 -2.05 30.47 59.39
C THR A 38 -2.83 30.09 60.67
N ASN A 39 -3.20 28.81 60.79
CA ASN A 39 -4.05 28.18 61.83
C ASN A 39 -5.57 28.19 61.62
N GLY A 40 -6.09 28.78 60.53
CA GLY A 40 -7.51 28.67 60.19
C GLY A 40 -7.86 27.33 59.56
N THR A 41 -8.82 26.61 60.14
CA THR A 41 -9.43 25.41 59.54
C THR A 41 -10.87 25.73 59.12
N TYR A 42 -11.24 25.31 57.92
CA TYR A 42 -12.61 25.38 57.43
C TYR A 42 -13.09 23.97 57.13
N ALA A 43 -14.24 23.61 57.70
CA ALA A 43 -14.91 22.35 57.44
C ALA A 43 -16.38 22.65 57.11
N ALA A 44 -16.90 21.95 56.10
CA ALA A 44 -18.28 22.01 55.69
C ALA A 44 -18.82 20.58 55.60
N GLY A 45 -20.05 20.37 56.06
CA GLY A 45 -20.81 19.16 55.74
C GLY A 45 -21.32 19.19 54.29
N THR A 46 -22.02 18.14 53.86
CA THR A 46 -22.56 17.97 52.49
C THR A 46 -23.45 19.13 52.02
N ASN A 47 -24.03 19.92 52.93
CA ASN A 47 -24.89 21.07 52.63
C ASN A 47 -24.20 22.43 52.86
N GLY A 48 -22.90 22.47 53.13
CA GLY A 48 -22.19 23.74 53.31
C GLY A 48 -22.04 24.46 51.98
N ILE A 49 -22.37 25.75 51.95
CA ILE A 49 -22.32 26.60 50.76
C ILE A 49 -21.47 27.84 51.03
N ILE A 50 -20.46 28.08 50.20
CA ILE A 50 -19.73 29.35 50.12
C ILE A 50 -20.23 30.09 48.88
N ARG A 51 -20.79 31.30 49.05
CA ARG A 51 -21.23 32.15 47.95
C ARG A 51 -20.25 33.29 47.69
N MET A 52 -19.52 33.21 46.59
CA MET A 52 -18.63 34.28 46.11
C MET A 52 -19.44 35.30 45.32
N ARG A 53 -19.88 36.36 46.01
CA ARG A 53 -20.69 37.45 45.41
C ARG A 53 -19.84 38.51 44.69
N GLY A 54 -18.59 38.69 45.10
CA GLY A 54 -17.77 39.80 44.61
C GLY A 54 -18.34 41.17 45.00
N SER A 55 -17.75 42.23 44.43
CA SER A 55 -18.26 43.59 44.40
C SER A 55 -18.24 44.09 42.94
N PRO A 56 -18.74 45.31 42.63
CA PRO A 56 -18.59 45.88 41.29
C PRO A 56 -17.14 46.01 40.82
N THR A 57 -16.17 46.08 41.73
CA THR A 57 -14.74 46.30 41.41
C THR A 57 -13.82 45.12 41.75
N GLN A 58 -14.33 44.06 42.39
CA GLN A 58 -13.54 42.89 42.81
C GLN A 58 -14.34 41.60 42.60
N SER A 59 -13.73 40.58 42.00
CA SER A 59 -14.38 39.29 41.69
C SER A 59 -14.72 38.44 42.94
N GLY A 60 -14.13 38.78 44.08
CA GLY A 60 -14.07 37.94 45.27
C GLY A 60 -12.99 36.87 45.15
N SER A 61 -12.27 36.57 46.22
CA SER A 61 -11.16 35.61 46.19
C SER A 61 -11.02 34.80 47.48
N PHE A 62 -10.57 33.55 47.36
CA PHE A 62 -9.93 32.80 48.43
C PHE A 62 -8.46 33.26 48.57
N ASP A 63 -8.14 33.95 49.65
CA ASP A 63 -6.82 34.53 49.93
C ASP A 63 -6.33 34.23 51.36
N GLY A 64 -5.23 34.85 51.77
CA GLY A 64 -4.55 34.63 53.06
C GLY A 64 -3.29 33.76 52.94
N GLY A 65 -2.63 33.52 54.07
CA GLY A 65 -1.37 32.75 54.11
C GLY A 65 -1.52 31.25 53.81
N VAL A 66 -2.73 30.70 53.92
CA VAL A 66 -3.06 29.30 53.58
C VAL A 66 -4.46 29.27 52.93
N PRO A 67 -4.61 29.74 51.68
CA PRO A 67 -5.92 29.86 51.05
C PRO A 67 -6.56 28.47 50.88
N LEU A 68 -7.89 28.40 51.04
CA LEU A 68 -8.62 27.14 50.83
C LEU A 68 -8.48 26.68 49.38
N GLY A 69 -8.42 25.36 49.18
CA GLY A 69 -8.31 24.75 47.86
C GLY A 69 -6.98 25.00 47.16
N ALA A 70 -5.93 25.41 47.89
CA ALA A 70 -4.59 25.61 47.31
C ALA A 70 -3.93 24.30 46.86
N ALA A 71 -4.36 23.16 47.41
CA ALA A 71 -3.90 21.82 47.06
C ALA A 71 -5.04 20.80 47.24
N ALA A 72 -4.90 19.61 46.66
CA ALA A 72 -5.87 18.52 46.79
C ALA A 72 -6.19 18.18 48.26
N ALA A 73 -5.17 18.16 49.14
CA ALA A 73 -5.33 17.88 50.57
C ALA A 73 -6.10 18.97 51.34
N SER A 74 -6.21 20.19 50.78
CA SER A 74 -6.95 21.31 51.34
C SER A 74 -8.14 21.72 50.48
N ARG A 75 -8.68 20.79 49.68
CA ARG A 75 -9.86 20.99 48.83
C ARG A 75 -10.96 21.70 49.60
N ILE A 76 -11.61 22.68 48.96
CA ILE A 76 -12.72 23.43 49.56
C ILE A 76 -13.89 22.45 49.77
N PRO A 77 -14.25 22.11 51.02
CA PRO A 77 -15.32 21.16 51.28
C PRO A 77 -16.68 21.79 50.99
N GLY A 78 -17.62 20.97 50.52
CA GLY A 78 -18.98 21.40 50.18
C GLY A 78 -19.07 22.16 48.85
N ARG A 79 -20.10 23.00 48.74
CA ARG A 79 -20.44 23.72 47.52
C ARG A 79 -19.86 25.12 47.50
N VAL A 80 -19.21 25.49 46.39
CA VAL A 80 -18.85 26.88 46.08
C VAL A 80 -19.72 27.40 44.95
N GLU A 81 -20.42 28.51 45.19
CA GLU A 81 -21.25 29.20 44.21
C GLU A 81 -20.60 30.54 43.84
N TRP A 82 -20.19 30.70 42.57
CA TRP A 82 -19.72 31.98 42.03
C TRP A 82 -20.92 32.73 41.46
N VAL A 83 -21.41 33.73 42.21
CA VAL A 83 -22.77 34.30 42.01
C VAL A 83 -22.79 35.79 41.63
N ARG A 84 -21.64 36.38 41.25
CA ARG A 84 -21.59 37.80 40.87
C ARG A 84 -22.47 38.03 39.64
N VAL A 85 -23.42 38.96 39.76
CA VAL A 85 -24.36 39.33 38.69
C VAL A 85 -23.72 40.26 37.64
N ALA A 86 -22.70 41.03 38.03
CA ALA A 86 -21.90 41.81 37.10
C ALA A 86 -20.99 40.90 36.27
N ALA A 87 -20.67 41.33 35.04
CA ALA A 87 -19.78 40.60 34.13
C ALA A 87 -18.34 40.52 34.68
N GLY A 88 -17.63 39.46 34.30
CA GLY A 88 -16.21 39.27 34.54
C GLY A 88 -15.87 38.87 35.98
N GLN A 89 -16.45 37.78 36.47
CA GLN A 89 -16.02 37.18 37.74
C GLN A 89 -15.00 36.08 37.49
N ASP A 90 -13.81 36.22 38.08
CA ASP A 90 -12.75 35.22 37.96
C ASP A 90 -13.01 34.05 38.91
N VAL A 91 -13.12 32.85 38.35
CA VAL A 91 -13.19 31.59 39.10
C VAL A 91 -11.76 31.13 39.32
N GLN A 92 -11.32 31.12 40.58
CA GLN A 92 -9.91 30.92 40.90
C GLN A 92 -9.44 29.47 40.73
N ALA A 93 -8.19 29.33 40.27
CA ALA A 93 -7.41 28.10 40.25
C ALA A 93 -7.33 27.44 41.64
N ARG A 94 -8.21 26.49 41.91
CA ARG A 94 -8.39 25.85 43.22
C ARG A 94 -8.96 24.45 43.06
N TRP A 95 -8.86 23.68 44.14
CA TRP A 95 -9.48 22.38 44.32
C TRP A 95 -10.85 22.54 44.99
N TYR A 96 -11.92 22.29 44.24
CA TYR A 96 -13.31 22.35 44.68
C TYR A 96 -13.87 20.93 44.89
N THR A 97 -14.72 20.74 45.91
CA THR A 97 -15.59 19.55 45.99
C THR A 97 -16.74 19.69 44.99
N ASP A 98 -17.58 20.72 45.17
CA ASP A 98 -18.61 21.08 44.20
C ASP A 98 -18.51 22.55 43.77
N LEU A 99 -18.67 22.81 42.47
CA LEU A 99 -18.52 24.12 41.84
C LEU A 99 -19.76 24.48 41.02
N TYR A 100 -20.38 25.62 41.35
CA TYR A 100 -21.60 26.10 40.69
C TYR A 100 -21.44 27.54 40.23
N TYR A 101 -22.02 27.86 39.08
CA TYR A 101 -22.03 29.21 38.52
C TYR A 101 -23.44 29.80 38.49
N PHE A 102 -23.54 31.08 38.87
CA PHE A 102 -24.77 31.87 38.78
C PHE A 102 -24.48 33.31 38.32
N GLY A 103 -25.45 33.97 37.68
CA GLY A 103 -25.38 35.41 37.41
C GLY A 103 -24.60 35.78 36.14
N GLY A 104 -23.72 36.77 36.21
CA GLY A 104 -23.02 37.35 35.04
C GLY A 104 -21.93 36.43 34.47
N THR A 105 -21.14 36.94 33.50
CA THR A 105 -20.07 36.18 32.85
C THR A 105 -18.95 35.77 33.82
N LYS A 106 -18.28 34.65 33.51
CA LYS A 106 -17.23 34.02 34.32
C LYS A 106 -15.94 33.87 33.51
N ASN A 107 -14.82 34.21 34.13
CA ASN A 107 -13.49 33.90 33.62
C ASN A 107 -12.95 32.74 34.43
N VAL A 108 -13.00 31.53 33.88
CA VAL A 108 -12.47 30.33 34.54
C VAL A 108 -10.96 30.32 34.36
N LEU A 109 -10.21 30.57 35.43
CA LEU A 109 -8.76 30.55 35.39
C LEU A 109 -8.25 29.12 35.11
N THR A 110 -7.00 28.99 34.66
CA THR A 110 -6.37 27.67 34.51
C THR A 110 -6.26 26.95 35.85
N ASP A 111 -6.24 25.62 35.83
CA ASP A 111 -5.99 24.75 36.99
C ASP A 111 -7.12 24.82 38.02
N VAL A 112 -8.35 24.78 37.52
CA VAL A 112 -9.58 24.59 38.32
C VAL A 112 -9.91 23.10 38.37
N TYR A 113 -9.95 22.52 39.58
CA TYR A 113 -10.23 21.11 39.81
C TYR A 113 -11.59 20.93 40.47
N VAL A 114 -12.43 20.05 39.93
CA VAL A 114 -13.75 19.74 40.48
C VAL A 114 -13.87 18.24 40.76
N PHE A 115 -14.12 17.89 42.03
CA PHE A 115 -14.14 16.50 42.48
C PHE A 115 -15.48 15.79 42.27
N ASN A 116 -16.58 16.49 42.42
CA ASN A 116 -17.90 15.86 42.43
C ASN A 116 -18.79 16.57 41.44
N VAL A 117 -19.53 17.60 41.86
CA VAL A 117 -20.44 18.30 40.95
C VAL A 117 -19.80 19.57 40.40
N TYR A 118 -19.73 19.66 39.08
CA TYR A 118 -19.63 20.92 38.36
C TYR A 118 -21.02 21.26 37.80
N ASP A 119 -21.52 22.48 37.95
CA ASP A 119 -22.81 22.89 37.37
C ASP A 119 -22.75 24.35 36.87
N PRO A 120 -22.56 24.56 35.56
CA PRO A 120 -22.58 25.88 34.95
C PRO A 120 -23.98 26.38 34.55
N SER A 121 -25.03 25.57 34.71
CA SER A 121 -26.33 25.76 34.04
C SER A 121 -27.03 27.09 34.32
N SER A 122 -26.71 27.73 35.44
CA SER A 122 -27.33 28.98 35.89
C SER A 122 -26.42 30.21 35.76
N GLY A 123 -25.23 30.06 35.16
CA GLY A 123 -24.27 31.13 34.94
C GLY A 123 -24.41 31.81 33.56
N GLY A 124 -23.93 33.06 33.46
CA GLY A 124 -23.70 33.73 32.17
C GLY A 124 -22.50 33.14 31.44
N ASP A 125 -22.02 33.77 30.37
CA ASP A 125 -20.96 33.23 29.51
C ASP A 125 -19.64 32.93 30.26
N ARG A 126 -19.01 31.79 29.94
CA ARG A 126 -17.75 31.29 30.50
C ARG A 126 -16.65 31.45 29.46
N THR A 127 -15.55 32.07 29.88
CA THR A 127 -14.28 32.06 29.16
C THR A 127 -13.29 31.24 29.96
N TYR A 128 -12.73 30.20 29.37
CA TYR A 128 -11.71 29.35 29.99
C TYR A 128 -10.33 29.85 29.62
N ALA A 129 -9.44 30.00 30.60
CA ALA A 129 -8.09 30.55 30.39
C ALA A 129 -7.02 29.47 30.16
N GLY A 130 -7.33 28.20 30.42
CA GLY A 130 -6.36 27.10 30.34
C GLY A 130 -7.00 25.73 30.59
N ILE A 131 -6.39 24.94 31.49
CA ILE A 131 -6.83 23.57 31.78
C ILE A 131 -7.94 23.57 32.81
N PHE A 132 -9.02 22.83 32.52
CA PHE A 132 -10.08 22.52 33.47
C PHE A 132 -10.02 21.03 33.81
N HIS A 133 -10.03 20.70 35.11
CA HIS A 133 -9.81 19.33 35.59
C HIS A 133 -11.08 18.76 36.21
N TYR A 134 -11.52 17.62 35.70
CA TYR A 134 -12.48 16.74 36.34
C TYR A 134 -11.73 15.65 37.08
N ASP A 135 -11.58 15.79 38.40
CA ASP A 135 -10.69 14.96 39.23
C ASP A 135 -11.44 14.05 40.22
N GLY A 136 -12.68 13.75 39.88
CA GLY A 136 -13.61 13.03 40.74
C GLY A 136 -13.55 11.53 40.61
N ASN A 137 -13.10 10.86 41.67
CA ASN A 137 -12.85 9.41 41.70
C ASN A 137 -14.10 8.50 41.74
N GLY A 138 -15.31 9.03 41.57
CA GLY A 138 -16.56 8.26 41.71
C GLY A 138 -16.66 7.60 43.10
N THR A 139 -16.84 8.38 44.16
CA THR A 139 -16.98 7.81 45.52
C THR A 139 -18.15 6.85 45.61
N GLN A 140 -17.99 5.72 46.31
CA GLN A 140 -19.02 4.69 46.48
C GLN A 140 -20.39 5.23 46.97
N PRO A 141 -21.52 4.85 46.35
CA PRO A 141 -21.62 4.03 45.14
C PRO A 141 -21.02 4.76 43.94
N VAL A 142 -20.24 4.07 43.10
CA VAL A 142 -19.56 4.68 41.95
C VAL A 142 -20.60 5.37 41.05
N VAL A 143 -20.67 6.70 41.14
CA VAL A 143 -21.44 7.55 40.24
C VAL A 143 -20.44 8.20 39.29
N PRO A 144 -20.60 8.04 37.96
CA PRO A 144 -19.75 8.72 37.00
C PRO A 144 -19.82 10.24 37.21
N GLN A 145 -18.67 10.89 37.17
CA GLN A 145 -18.62 12.34 37.19
C GLN A 145 -19.07 12.89 35.84
N VAL A 146 -19.98 13.86 35.88
CA VAL A 146 -20.54 14.46 34.67
C VAL A 146 -19.59 15.54 34.12
N VAL A 147 -19.08 15.31 32.92
CA VAL A 147 -18.40 16.32 32.10
C VAL A 147 -19.50 17.16 31.44
N TYR A 148 -19.62 18.43 31.83
CA TYR A 148 -20.71 19.24 31.33
C TYR A 148 -20.45 19.72 29.91
N GLY A 149 -21.49 19.69 29.09
CA GLY A 149 -21.46 20.33 27.78
C GLY A 149 -21.37 21.85 27.90
N GLU A 150 -20.24 22.39 27.47
CA GLU A 150 -19.99 23.81 27.28
C GLU A 150 -19.87 24.00 25.76
N GLY A 151 -21.01 24.00 25.05
CA GLY A 151 -21.09 24.27 23.61
C GLY A 151 -20.47 23.19 22.68
N ASP A 152 -20.79 23.30 21.39
CA ASP A 152 -20.36 22.37 20.34
C ASP A 152 -19.68 23.04 19.13
N GLU A 153 -19.53 24.38 19.14
CA GLU A 153 -19.01 25.15 18.02
C GLU A 153 -17.65 25.80 18.31
N SER A 154 -16.75 25.72 17.32
CA SER A 154 -15.44 26.39 17.37
C SER A 154 -15.58 27.91 17.42
N GLY A 155 -14.86 28.57 18.32
CA GLY A 155 -14.88 30.03 18.46
C GLY A 155 -16.14 30.58 19.17
N ALA A 156 -17.04 29.72 19.64
CA ALA A 156 -18.17 30.11 20.46
C ALA A 156 -17.71 30.55 21.86
N ILE A 157 -18.56 31.27 22.58
CA ILE A 157 -18.44 31.41 24.04
C ILE A 157 -18.88 30.10 24.70
N ASN A 158 -18.39 29.79 25.90
CA ASN A 158 -18.68 28.53 26.60
C ASN A 158 -18.09 27.32 25.86
N HIS A 159 -16.78 27.13 25.92
CA HIS A 159 -16.12 25.88 25.56
C HIS A 159 -14.81 25.75 26.34
N TYR A 160 -14.33 24.53 26.52
CA TYR A 160 -13.07 24.30 27.21
C TYR A 160 -11.90 24.64 26.29
N ILE A 161 -10.85 25.26 26.84
CA ILE A 161 -9.59 25.40 26.11
C ILE A 161 -8.87 24.05 26.14
N ASN A 162 -8.47 23.60 27.32
CA ASN A 162 -7.91 22.28 27.55
C ASN A 162 -8.72 21.56 28.62
N LEU A 163 -8.89 20.26 28.46
CA LEU A 163 -9.69 19.44 29.36
C LEU A 163 -8.83 18.30 29.89
N ASP A 164 -8.87 18.09 31.20
CA ASP A 164 -8.15 17.00 31.87
C ASP A 164 -9.12 16.14 32.68
N LEU A 165 -9.11 14.84 32.41
CA LEU A 165 -9.95 13.85 33.04
C LEU A 165 -9.08 12.96 33.92
N LEU A 166 -9.29 13.05 35.23
CA LEU A 166 -8.53 12.30 36.23
C LEU A 166 -9.47 11.44 37.06
N ASP A 167 -9.06 10.21 37.32
CA ASP A 167 -9.61 9.25 38.29
C ASP A 167 -11.12 8.99 38.21
N GLY A 168 -11.57 7.75 38.11
CA GLY A 168 -12.99 7.41 38.16
C GLY A 168 -13.77 7.76 36.89
N LEU A 169 -14.92 7.11 36.73
CA LEU A 169 -15.71 7.15 35.50
C LEU A 169 -16.19 8.57 35.15
N LYS A 170 -16.14 8.91 33.86
CA LYS A 170 -16.57 10.17 33.27
C LYS A 170 -17.70 9.94 32.29
N VAL A 171 -18.68 10.84 32.28
CA VAL A 171 -19.77 10.83 31.31
C VAL A 171 -20.11 12.23 30.88
N ASN A 172 -20.25 12.51 29.59
CA ASN A 172 -20.78 13.82 29.17
C ASN A 172 -22.32 13.81 29.12
N ASN A 173 -22.94 14.92 29.51
CA ASN A 173 -24.41 15.07 29.50
C ASN A 173 -24.93 15.85 28.29
N ALA A 174 -24.04 16.51 27.55
CA ALA A 174 -24.30 17.31 26.38
C ALA A 174 -23.01 17.41 25.54
N ALA A 175 -23.08 18.07 24.40
CA ALA A 175 -21.93 18.20 23.52
C ALA A 175 -20.78 18.97 24.19
N VAL A 176 -19.56 18.44 24.06
CA VAL A 176 -18.33 18.99 24.64
C VAL A 176 -17.40 19.41 23.51
N TYR A 177 -16.86 20.62 23.60
CA TYR A 177 -15.82 21.12 22.72
C TYR A 177 -14.58 21.53 23.54
N ALA A 178 -13.44 20.91 23.25
CA ALA A 178 -12.13 21.30 23.78
C ALA A 178 -11.28 21.84 22.63
N SER A 179 -11.04 23.17 22.58
CA SER A 179 -10.37 23.82 21.44
C SER A 179 -8.88 23.46 21.30
N GLY A 180 -8.25 23.12 22.42
CA GLY A 180 -6.88 22.66 22.53
C GLY A 180 -6.84 21.14 22.56
N TYR A 181 -6.59 20.57 23.73
CA TYR A 181 -6.40 19.13 23.90
C TYR A 181 -7.24 18.52 25.02
N LEU A 182 -7.31 17.18 24.99
CA LEU A 182 -7.81 16.33 26.06
C LEU A 182 -6.65 15.53 26.67
N THR A 183 -6.52 15.54 27.99
CA THR A 183 -5.75 14.55 28.73
C THR A 183 -6.68 13.65 29.54
N SER A 184 -6.37 12.37 29.61
CA SER A 184 -7.09 11.42 30.47
C SER A 184 -6.11 10.43 31.08
N ASN A 185 -6.20 10.18 32.38
CA ASN A 185 -5.43 9.10 33.01
C ASN A 185 -6.15 7.75 32.87
N GLY A 186 -5.43 6.64 33.09
CA GLY A 186 -5.95 5.28 32.92
C GLY A 186 -7.02 4.85 33.92
N ALA A 187 -7.40 5.72 34.86
CA ALA A 187 -8.52 5.51 35.76
C ALA A 187 -9.77 6.30 35.35
N ALA A 188 -9.68 7.18 34.35
CA ALA A 188 -10.72 8.10 33.92
C ALA A 188 -11.40 7.64 32.63
N ASP A 189 -12.09 6.50 32.66
CA ASP A 189 -12.85 6.03 31.51
C ASP A 189 -13.96 7.01 31.14
N LEU A 190 -14.07 7.35 29.87
CA LEU A 190 -15.03 8.31 29.33
C LEU A 190 -16.12 7.62 28.51
N THR A 191 -17.37 7.74 28.97
CA THR A 191 -18.55 7.42 28.16
C THR A 191 -19.09 8.68 27.50
N CYS A 192 -19.08 8.71 26.16
CA CYS A 192 -19.64 9.80 25.38
C CYS A 192 -21.11 9.54 25.05
N ASN A 193 -22.05 10.14 25.79
CA ASN A 193 -23.49 10.13 25.49
C ASN A 193 -23.93 11.25 24.54
N ALA A 194 -23.03 12.18 24.23
CA ALA A 194 -23.23 13.28 23.29
C ALA A 194 -21.91 13.58 22.58
N ASN A 195 -21.93 14.43 21.55
CA ASN A 195 -20.75 14.73 20.74
C ASN A 195 -19.58 15.24 21.58
N PHE A 196 -18.38 14.80 21.24
CA PHE A 196 -17.15 15.21 21.90
C PHE A 196 -16.16 15.65 20.81
N THR A 197 -15.77 16.92 20.82
CA THR A 197 -14.88 17.50 19.79
C THR A 197 -13.58 17.99 20.40
N ILE A 198 -12.47 17.59 19.80
CA ILE A 198 -11.11 18.02 20.12
C ILE A 198 -10.55 18.88 18.99
N GLY A 199 -9.90 19.98 19.35
CA GLY A 199 -9.28 20.93 18.44
C GLY A 199 -7.80 20.65 18.20
N ASN A 200 -6.99 21.71 18.33
CA ASN A 200 -5.65 21.79 17.73
C ASN A 200 -4.49 21.29 18.59
N GLY A 201 -4.74 20.94 19.86
CA GLY A 201 -3.71 20.53 20.80
C GLY A 201 -3.33 19.05 20.68
N ALA A 202 -2.20 18.69 21.31
CA ALA A 202 -1.79 17.29 21.44
C ALA A 202 -2.51 16.64 22.62
N SER A 203 -3.36 15.65 22.33
CA SER A 203 -4.15 14.93 23.33
C SER A 203 -3.51 13.59 23.70
N VAL A 204 -3.67 13.17 24.95
CA VAL A 204 -3.22 11.87 25.46
C VAL A 204 -4.37 11.24 26.24
N VAL A 205 -4.79 10.05 25.85
CA VAL A 205 -5.95 9.37 26.45
C VAL A 205 -5.53 7.98 26.92
N ASP A 206 -5.38 7.83 28.23
CA ASP A 206 -4.97 6.57 28.85
C ASP A 206 -6.16 5.71 29.32
N GLY A 207 -7.33 6.32 29.49
CA GLY A 207 -8.57 5.63 29.91
C GLY A 207 -9.38 5.12 28.73
N ASP A 208 -10.31 4.20 28.99
CA ASP A 208 -11.20 3.69 27.95
C ASP A 208 -12.16 4.79 27.46
N VAL A 209 -12.49 4.77 26.17
CA VAL A 209 -13.50 5.65 25.58
C VAL A 209 -14.59 4.82 24.94
N THR A 210 -15.84 5.05 25.34
CA THR A 210 -17.01 4.38 24.77
C THR A 210 -17.96 5.40 24.17
N LEU A 211 -18.38 5.21 22.91
CA LEU A 211 -19.36 6.06 22.24
C LEU A 211 -20.76 5.44 22.31
N THR A 212 -21.70 6.16 22.91
CA THR A 212 -23.11 5.78 23.11
C THR A 212 -24.03 6.86 22.54
N ALA A 213 -24.59 6.62 21.35
CA ALA A 213 -25.39 7.60 20.59
C ALA A 213 -24.66 8.94 20.32
N SER A 214 -23.36 8.91 19.98
CA SER A 214 -22.51 10.10 19.89
C SER A 214 -21.45 10.06 18.78
N VAL A 215 -20.86 11.22 18.49
CA VAL A 215 -19.70 11.37 17.61
C VAL A 215 -18.52 11.89 18.41
N PHE A 216 -17.38 11.20 18.34
CA PHE A 216 -16.09 11.71 18.82
C PHE A 216 -15.31 12.25 17.63
N LYS A 217 -14.97 13.54 17.65
CA LYS A 217 -14.44 14.26 16.49
C LYS A 217 -13.11 14.94 16.80
N THR A 218 -12.13 14.77 15.93
CA THR A 218 -10.91 15.61 15.95
C THR A 218 -11.01 16.68 14.86
N THR A 219 -10.40 17.86 15.06
CA THR A 219 -10.43 18.96 14.09
C THR A 219 -9.10 19.70 14.02
N GLY A 220 -8.90 20.44 12.92
CA GLY A 220 -7.73 21.30 12.74
C GLY A 220 -6.43 20.50 12.72
N THR A 221 -5.45 20.84 13.57
CA THR A 221 -4.08 20.25 13.50
C THR A 221 -3.70 19.39 14.69
N GLY A 222 -4.63 19.13 15.62
CA GLY A 222 -4.34 18.41 16.85
C GLY A 222 -3.96 16.96 16.61
N THR A 223 -3.07 16.45 17.46
CA THR A 223 -2.71 15.02 17.52
C THR A 223 -3.45 14.36 18.66
N MET A 224 -3.61 13.05 18.60
CA MET A 224 -4.18 12.26 19.69
C MET A 224 -3.42 10.96 19.83
N ASP A 225 -3.01 10.65 21.06
CA ASP A 225 -2.33 9.40 21.39
C ASP A 225 -3.17 8.61 22.41
N PHE A 226 -3.58 7.41 22.02
CA PHE A 226 -4.31 6.47 22.87
C PHE A 226 -3.36 5.46 23.47
N ASP A 227 -3.39 5.28 24.79
CA ASP A 227 -2.49 4.35 25.49
C ASP A 227 -2.66 2.89 25.04
N GLY A 228 -1.60 2.10 25.21
CA GLY A 228 -1.56 0.68 24.83
C GLY A 228 -2.52 -0.22 25.61
N ALA A 229 -2.95 0.18 26.81
CA ALA A 229 -3.93 -0.56 27.61
C ALA A 229 -5.38 -0.10 27.36
N ALA A 230 -5.59 1.06 26.72
CA ALA A 230 -6.91 1.66 26.56
C ALA A 230 -7.71 1.03 25.40
N ASN A 231 -9.03 1.05 25.53
CA ASN A 231 -10.00 0.64 24.52
C ASN A 231 -10.80 1.84 24.01
N PHE A 232 -10.81 2.05 22.70
CA PHE A 232 -11.75 2.92 22.02
C PHE A 232 -12.88 2.06 21.44
N ASN A 233 -14.06 2.12 22.04
CA ASN A 233 -15.21 1.34 21.62
C ASN A 233 -16.28 2.22 20.97
N VAL A 234 -16.59 1.94 19.69
CA VAL A 234 -17.67 2.59 18.95
C VAL A 234 -18.84 1.61 18.89
N GLN A 235 -19.84 1.81 19.76
CA GLN A 235 -20.95 0.88 19.87
C GLN A 235 -21.86 0.90 18.65
N ASP A 236 -22.56 -0.20 18.39
CA ASP A 236 -23.65 -0.24 17.45
C ASP A 236 -24.96 0.29 18.08
N VAL A 237 -25.96 0.59 17.25
CA VAL A 237 -27.26 1.09 17.72
C VAL A 237 -28.42 0.44 16.98
N ALA A 238 -29.55 0.29 17.66
CA ALA A 238 -30.75 -0.34 17.12
C ALA A 238 -31.48 0.54 16.08
N ALA A 239 -31.38 1.86 16.20
CA ALA A 239 -31.98 2.85 15.30
C ALA A 239 -31.32 4.23 15.48
N GLY A 240 -31.48 5.12 14.49
CA GLY A 240 -31.01 6.50 14.57
C GLY A 240 -29.75 6.76 13.76
N THR A 241 -28.84 7.57 14.32
CA THR A 241 -27.53 7.88 13.70
C THR A 241 -26.47 6.96 14.28
N ALA A 242 -25.53 6.51 13.44
CA ALA A 242 -24.41 5.69 13.88
C ALA A 242 -23.54 6.44 14.91
N ASN A 243 -23.02 5.69 15.89
CA ASN A 243 -21.87 6.17 16.66
C ASN A 243 -20.67 6.25 15.75
N MET A 244 -19.87 7.31 15.87
CA MET A 244 -18.79 7.53 14.92
C MET A 244 -17.55 8.10 15.58
N LEU A 245 -16.42 7.45 15.35
CA LEU A 245 -15.10 8.06 15.48
C LEU A 245 -14.81 8.84 14.18
N ASN A 246 -14.71 10.16 14.29
CA ASN A 246 -14.67 11.08 13.15
C ASN A 246 -13.36 11.88 13.14
N LEU A 247 -12.36 11.36 12.43
CA LEU A 247 -11.04 11.96 12.36
C LEU A 247 -11.01 13.04 11.28
N MET A 248 -11.16 14.31 11.68
CA MET A 248 -11.20 15.47 10.76
C MET A 248 -10.06 16.46 11.04
N SER A 249 -9.03 16.04 11.76
CA SER A 249 -7.77 16.76 11.92
C SER A 249 -6.73 16.32 10.88
N THR A 250 -5.79 17.22 10.54
CA THR A 250 -4.58 16.88 9.77
C THR A 250 -3.45 16.39 10.68
N GLY A 251 -3.62 16.45 12.00
CA GLY A 251 -2.71 15.82 12.95
C GLY A 251 -2.93 14.31 13.03
N ILE A 252 -1.95 13.62 13.59
CA ILE A 252 -1.90 12.16 13.68
C ILE A 252 -2.78 11.68 14.84
N PHE A 253 -3.66 10.73 14.57
CA PHE A 253 -4.36 9.95 15.58
C PHE A 253 -3.65 8.59 15.72
N THR A 254 -3.00 8.37 16.85
CA THR A 254 -2.27 7.14 17.17
C THR A 254 -3.09 6.29 18.13
N LEU A 255 -3.33 5.04 17.75
CA LEU A 255 -4.06 4.06 18.54
C LEU A 255 -3.10 2.94 18.99
N ASN A 256 -2.44 3.09 20.14
CA ASN A 256 -1.59 2.02 20.67
C ASN A 256 -2.41 0.89 21.30
N GLY A 257 -3.62 1.19 21.81
CA GLY A 257 -4.55 0.24 22.40
C GLY A 257 -5.43 -0.48 21.39
N THR A 258 -6.72 -0.63 21.71
CA THR A 258 -7.69 -1.33 20.84
C THR A 258 -8.78 -0.40 20.34
N LEU A 259 -9.03 -0.37 19.03
CA LEU A 259 -10.22 0.24 18.42
C LEU A 259 -11.18 -0.88 18.03
N THR A 260 -12.41 -0.79 18.51
CA THR A 260 -13.49 -1.71 18.14
C THR A 260 -14.65 -0.94 17.52
N LEU A 261 -15.04 -1.35 16.31
CA LEU A 261 -16.33 -0.99 15.72
C LEU A 261 -17.28 -2.17 15.95
N GLU A 262 -18.24 -1.99 16.87
CA GLU A 262 -19.20 -3.04 17.21
C GLU A 262 -20.22 -3.27 16.09
N SER A 263 -20.77 -4.49 16.08
CA SER A 263 -21.87 -4.86 15.20
C SER A 263 -22.71 -5.97 15.84
N GLY A 264 -23.98 -6.04 15.45
CA GLY A 264 -24.97 -6.93 16.08
C GLY A 264 -26.37 -6.32 16.08
N LEU A 265 -26.44 -5.00 16.05
CA LEU A 265 -27.64 -4.19 15.85
C LEU A 265 -27.74 -3.64 14.41
N ALA A 266 -28.80 -2.89 14.14
CA ALA A 266 -29.15 -2.43 12.79
C ALA A 266 -28.12 -1.46 12.19
N ILE A 267 -27.43 -0.68 13.01
CA ILE A 267 -26.47 0.33 12.57
C ILE A 267 -25.16 0.09 13.32
N PRO A 268 -24.10 -0.40 12.65
CA PRO A 268 -22.82 -0.68 13.28
C PRO A 268 -22.10 0.60 13.72
N GLY A 269 -21.14 0.46 14.64
CA GLY A 269 -20.20 1.54 14.96
C GLY A 269 -19.39 1.94 13.71
N ALA A 270 -19.12 3.24 13.55
CA ALA A 270 -18.52 3.78 12.34
C ALA A 270 -17.18 4.49 12.58
N LEU A 271 -16.34 4.47 11.53
CA LEU A 271 -15.09 5.20 11.45
C LEU A 271 -15.11 6.10 10.21
N ASN A 272 -14.75 7.36 10.39
CA ASN A 272 -14.44 8.28 9.30
C ASN A 272 -13.00 8.79 9.44
N VAL A 273 -12.21 8.66 8.38
CA VAL A 273 -10.86 9.19 8.28
C VAL A 273 -10.83 10.26 7.19
N GLY A 274 -11.11 11.49 7.59
CA GLY A 274 -11.00 12.69 6.77
C GLY A 274 -12.05 12.87 5.67
N PHE A 275 -12.99 11.94 5.48
CA PHE A 275 -14.01 12.05 4.43
C PHE A 275 -15.11 13.04 4.82
N SER A 276 -15.35 14.03 3.97
CA SER A 276 -16.49 14.94 4.09
C SER A 276 -16.73 15.68 2.76
N GLY A 277 -17.69 16.63 2.72
CA GLY A 277 -17.83 17.55 1.58
C GLY A 277 -16.59 18.43 1.33
N THR A 278 -15.71 18.58 2.32
CA THR A 278 -14.36 19.15 2.17
C THR A 278 -13.37 18.19 2.82
N PRO A 279 -12.83 17.23 2.05
CA PRO A 279 -11.94 16.20 2.60
C PRO A 279 -10.69 16.81 3.25
N VAL A 280 -10.16 16.14 4.26
CA VAL A 280 -8.90 16.50 4.92
C VAL A 280 -7.90 15.35 4.86
N ASP A 281 -6.61 15.69 4.92
CA ASP A 281 -5.49 14.74 4.92
C ASP A 281 -5.30 14.14 6.33
N ALA A 282 -6.33 13.45 6.83
CA ALA A 282 -6.30 12.82 8.15
C ALA A 282 -5.41 11.58 8.17
N ARG A 283 -4.75 11.31 9.30
CA ARG A 283 -3.86 10.15 9.49
C ARG A 283 -4.28 9.34 10.73
N LEU A 284 -4.49 8.05 10.52
CA LEU A 284 -4.74 7.05 11.56
C LEU A 284 -3.57 6.07 11.62
N ASP A 285 -2.81 6.13 12.70
CA ASP A 285 -1.71 5.23 13.00
C ASP A 285 -2.21 4.14 13.96
N ILE A 286 -1.99 2.87 13.60
CA ILE A 286 -2.46 1.70 14.32
C ILE A 286 -1.26 0.84 14.75
N PRO A 287 -0.52 1.21 15.81
CA PRO A 287 0.42 0.30 16.47
C PRO A 287 -0.30 -0.85 17.18
N GLY A 288 -1.49 -0.60 17.71
CA GLY A 288 -2.29 -1.55 18.45
C GLY A 288 -3.20 -2.44 17.60
N THR A 289 -4.38 -2.73 18.11
CA THR A 289 -5.38 -3.60 17.46
C THR A 289 -6.54 -2.77 16.91
N PHE A 290 -6.93 -3.05 15.66
CA PHE A 290 -8.16 -2.53 15.09
C PHE A 290 -9.07 -3.69 14.71
N THR A 291 -10.29 -3.70 15.25
CA THR A 291 -11.33 -4.70 14.97
C THR A 291 -12.58 -4.04 14.41
N ASN A 292 -13.06 -4.53 13.28
CA ASN A 292 -14.39 -4.21 12.76
C ASN A 292 -15.24 -5.48 12.72
N GLN A 293 -16.26 -5.53 13.58
CA GLN A 293 -17.09 -6.72 13.75
C GLN A 293 -18.08 -6.93 12.59
N VAL A 294 -18.29 -5.92 11.74
CA VAL A 294 -19.07 -6.08 10.51
C VAL A 294 -18.38 -7.10 9.61
N ALA A 295 -19.17 -8.04 9.08
CA ALA A 295 -18.68 -9.12 8.23
C ALA A 295 -17.85 -8.61 7.05
N VAL A 296 -16.74 -9.31 6.77
CA VAL A 296 -15.84 -9.03 5.64
C VAL A 296 -16.64 -9.02 4.33
N GLY A 297 -16.40 -8.02 3.47
CA GLY A 297 -17.14 -7.81 2.24
C GLY A 297 -18.48 -7.08 2.39
N SER A 298 -18.86 -6.66 3.61
CA SER A 298 -20.06 -5.83 3.86
C SER A 298 -19.75 -4.57 4.69
N ARG A 299 -18.47 -4.27 4.90
CA ARG A 299 -17.99 -3.15 5.74
C ARG A 299 -18.17 -1.79 5.06
N THR A 300 -19.37 -1.22 5.18
CA THR A 300 -19.72 0.14 4.74
C THR A 300 -19.66 1.17 5.88
N ASN A 301 -19.26 0.74 7.07
CA ASN A 301 -19.14 1.56 8.27
C ASN A 301 -17.79 2.28 8.40
N MET A 302 -16.92 2.18 7.39
CA MET A 302 -15.62 2.86 7.37
C MET A 302 -15.52 3.73 6.13
N THR A 303 -15.24 5.02 6.30
CA THR A 303 -15.10 5.97 5.21
C THR A 303 -13.75 6.67 5.26
N PHE A 304 -13.15 6.92 4.10
CA PHE A 304 -11.79 7.45 3.98
C PHE A 304 -11.74 8.54 2.91
N ALA A 305 -11.08 9.65 3.18
CA ALA A 305 -10.74 10.62 2.12
C ALA A 305 -9.72 10.02 1.15
N THR A 306 -9.66 10.52 -0.08
CA THR A 306 -8.66 10.04 -1.06
C THR A 306 -7.22 10.24 -0.57
N ASN A 307 -6.96 11.30 0.19
CA ASN A 307 -5.64 11.63 0.73
C ASN A 307 -5.43 11.21 2.18
N SER A 308 -6.46 10.69 2.87
CA SER A 308 -6.26 10.20 4.24
C SER A 308 -5.34 8.99 4.25
N THR A 309 -4.56 8.80 5.31
CA THR A 309 -3.65 7.66 5.44
C THR A 309 -4.06 6.79 6.62
N VAL A 310 -4.08 5.47 6.40
CA VAL A 310 -4.14 4.46 7.47
C VAL A 310 -2.80 3.73 7.49
N ASP A 311 -2.13 3.76 8.63
CA ASP A 311 -0.82 3.14 8.82
C ASP A 311 -0.88 2.00 9.85
N TYR A 312 -0.63 0.78 9.39
CA TYR A 312 -0.58 -0.42 10.23
C TYR A 312 0.84 -0.63 10.76
N GLN A 313 1.08 -0.23 12.00
CA GLN A 313 2.41 -0.14 12.63
C GLN A 313 2.69 -1.22 13.70
N GLY A 314 1.85 -2.24 13.86
CA GLY A 314 2.08 -3.28 14.86
C GLY A 314 3.47 -3.92 14.75
N ALA A 315 4.25 -3.89 15.85
CA ALA A 315 5.60 -4.46 15.89
C ALA A 315 5.61 -5.99 15.83
N GLY A 316 4.54 -6.62 16.32
CA GLY A 316 4.26 -8.05 16.17
C GLY A 316 3.35 -8.34 14.97
N ALA A 317 2.91 -9.60 14.85
CA ALA A 317 1.91 -9.95 13.85
C ALA A 317 0.65 -9.10 14.04
N GLN A 318 0.14 -8.55 12.94
CA GLN A 318 -1.02 -7.65 12.96
C GLN A 318 -2.01 -8.06 11.88
N THR A 319 -3.29 -7.87 12.15
CA THR A 319 -4.38 -8.11 11.20
C THR A 319 -4.93 -6.78 10.71
N PRO A 320 -4.50 -6.27 9.56
CA PRO A 320 -5.17 -5.15 8.89
C PRO A 320 -6.64 -5.46 8.58
N MET A 321 -7.49 -4.44 8.61
CA MET A 321 -8.91 -4.61 8.34
C MET A 321 -9.19 -4.54 6.84
N ALA A 322 -9.77 -5.59 6.28
CA ALA A 322 -10.42 -5.57 4.98
C ALA A 322 -11.56 -4.55 4.97
N ASN A 323 -11.84 -4.00 3.79
CA ASN A 323 -12.88 -3.02 3.55
C ASN A 323 -13.80 -3.48 2.40
N ASN A 324 -14.88 -2.76 2.18
CA ASN A 324 -15.84 -3.11 1.13
C ASN A 324 -15.37 -2.67 -0.26
N ASP A 325 -15.69 -3.46 -1.29
CA ASP A 325 -15.55 -3.03 -2.68
C ASP A 325 -16.63 -1.99 -2.98
N GLY A 326 -16.29 -0.71 -2.84
CA GLY A 326 -17.20 0.43 -2.96
C GLY A 326 -17.44 0.92 -4.39
N ILE A 327 -16.99 0.20 -5.42
CA ILE A 327 -16.90 0.75 -6.78
C ILE A 327 -18.24 0.79 -7.51
N SER A 328 -18.42 1.88 -8.27
CA SER A 328 -19.59 2.38 -9.03
C SER A 328 -20.57 3.30 -8.28
N ALA A 329 -20.66 3.25 -6.96
CA ALA A 329 -21.58 4.13 -6.20
C ALA A 329 -20.99 4.81 -4.96
N ASN A 330 -20.03 4.18 -4.27
CA ASN A 330 -19.57 4.65 -2.95
C ASN A 330 -18.04 4.48 -2.78
N PRO A 331 -17.22 5.21 -3.54
CA PRO A 331 -15.77 5.06 -3.51
C PRO A 331 -15.14 5.44 -2.16
N GLU A 332 -15.88 6.10 -1.26
CA GLU A 332 -15.47 6.46 0.09
C GLU A 332 -15.17 5.27 1.01
N TYR A 333 -15.65 4.07 0.70
CA TYR A 333 -15.33 2.86 1.45
C TYR A 333 -13.93 2.29 1.13
N LEU A 334 -13.27 2.81 0.09
CA LEU A 334 -11.89 2.46 -0.25
C LEU A 334 -10.93 3.29 0.57
N TYR A 335 -9.88 2.65 1.10
CA TYR A 335 -8.79 3.37 1.75
C TYR A 335 -8.26 4.48 0.85
N GLY A 336 -7.92 5.63 1.43
CA GLY A 336 -7.12 6.65 0.76
C GLY A 336 -5.73 6.11 0.47
N ASN A 337 -4.79 6.37 1.35
CA ASN A 337 -3.46 5.78 1.36
C ASN A 337 -3.37 4.67 2.41
N VAL A 338 -2.50 3.70 2.17
CA VAL A 338 -2.22 2.62 3.11
C VAL A 338 -0.72 2.50 3.33
N GLU A 339 -0.31 2.44 4.59
CA GLU A 339 1.07 2.18 4.98
C GLU A 339 1.12 0.92 5.86
N PHE A 340 2.15 0.11 5.67
CA PHE A 340 2.48 -1.02 6.52
C PHE A 340 3.90 -0.80 7.02
N HIS A 341 4.06 -0.61 8.32
CA HIS A 341 5.35 -0.33 8.93
C HIS A 341 5.70 -1.35 10.01
N ASN A 342 6.97 -1.30 10.43
CA ASN A 342 7.59 -2.17 11.44
C ASN A 342 7.70 -3.64 11.01
N ALA A 343 8.55 -4.41 11.70
CA ALA A 343 8.95 -5.76 11.26
C ALA A 343 7.85 -6.84 11.34
N GLY A 344 6.72 -6.54 11.98
CA GLY A 344 5.62 -7.49 12.16
C GLY A 344 4.94 -7.88 10.86
N THR A 345 4.74 -9.18 10.62
CA THR A 345 3.95 -9.67 9.47
C THR A 345 2.52 -9.16 9.54
N LYS A 346 2.01 -8.66 8.42
CA LYS A 346 0.65 -8.15 8.29
C LYS A 346 -0.19 -9.17 7.53
N THR A 347 -1.28 -9.65 8.12
CA THR A 347 -2.18 -10.61 7.48
C THR A 347 -3.59 -10.04 7.50
N PRO A 348 -4.01 -9.32 6.45
CA PRO A 348 -5.35 -8.75 6.41
C PRO A 348 -6.44 -9.84 6.54
N ASP A 349 -7.56 -9.50 7.18
CA ASP A 349 -8.67 -10.45 7.38
C ASP A 349 -9.55 -10.67 6.13
N GLY A 350 -9.14 -10.13 4.98
CA GLY A 350 -9.85 -10.22 3.70
C GLY A 350 -9.17 -9.41 2.59
N SER A 351 -9.91 -9.15 1.52
CA SER A 351 -9.43 -8.28 0.43
C SER A 351 -9.36 -6.82 0.90
N MET A 352 -8.33 -6.11 0.45
CA MET A 352 -8.15 -4.68 0.71
C MET A 352 -8.34 -3.89 -0.57
N PHE A 353 -8.96 -2.73 -0.48
CA PHE A 353 -9.26 -1.85 -1.61
C PHE A 353 -8.80 -0.43 -1.31
N MET A 354 -7.95 0.12 -2.18
CA MET A 354 -7.33 1.44 -2.03
C MET A 354 -7.60 2.30 -3.27
N ARG A 355 -7.80 3.61 -3.08
CA ARG A 355 -8.01 4.60 -4.15
C ARG A 355 -7.05 5.80 -4.15
N GLY A 356 -6.29 5.98 -3.07
CA GLY A 356 -5.38 7.12 -2.90
C GLY A 356 -4.08 6.97 -3.66
N ASN A 357 -3.11 7.79 -3.27
CA ASN A 357 -1.89 8.02 -4.04
C ASN A 357 -0.73 7.10 -3.66
N THR A 358 -0.68 6.60 -2.43
CA THR A 358 0.50 5.92 -1.91
C THR A 358 0.16 4.64 -1.18
N LEU A 359 0.85 3.57 -1.56
CA LEU A 359 0.97 2.32 -0.81
C LEU A 359 2.43 2.19 -0.38
N THR A 360 2.68 2.12 0.92
CA THR A 360 4.03 1.90 1.46
C THR A 360 4.08 0.57 2.22
N VAL A 361 5.07 -0.26 1.93
CA VAL A 361 5.36 -1.47 2.68
C VAL A 361 6.80 -1.38 3.21
N SER A 362 6.95 -1.20 4.52
CA SER A 362 8.23 -1.11 5.19
C SER A 362 8.33 -2.06 6.39
N GLY A 363 9.48 -2.71 6.53
CA GLY A 363 9.72 -3.69 7.61
C GLY A 363 9.12 -5.06 7.32
N GLY A 364 7.87 -5.29 7.73
CA GLY A 364 7.20 -6.59 7.72
C GLY A 364 6.49 -6.91 6.40
N ASN A 365 6.42 -8.20 6.06
CA ASN A 365 5.72 -8.67 4.87
C ASN A 365 4.20 -8.63 5.05
N VAL A 366 3.48 -8.36 3.95
CA VAL A 366 2.02 -8.45 3.90
C VAL A 366 1.63 -9.78 3.26
N ILE A 367 0.76 -10.56 3.90
CA ILE A 367 0.34 -11.87 3.44
C ILE A 367 -1.15 -11.80 3.09
N MET A 368 -1.47 -11.65 1.80
CA MET A 368 -2.85 -11.73 1.32
C MET A 368 -3.31 -13.20 1.23
N GLY A 369 -2.39 -14.11 0.92
CA GLY A 369 -2.65 -15.55 0.83
C GLY A 369 -1.37 -16.39 0.89
N ASN A 370 -1.53 -17.67 1.19
CA ASN A 370 -0.46 -18.68 1.19
C ASN A 370 -0.54 -19.63 -0.01
N ALA A 371 -1.67 -19.72 -0.70
CA ALA A 371 -1.84 -20.51 -1.91
C ALA A 371 -2.53 -19.73 -3.04
N ILE A 372 -2.29 -20.14 -4.29
CA ILE A 372 -2.90 -19.53 -5.49
C ILE A 372 -4.44 -19.55 -5.46
N ALA A 373 -5.03 -20.52 -4.75
CA ALA A 373 -6.47 -20.65 -4.59
C ALA A 373 -7.07 -19.60 -3.63
N ASP A 374 -6.27 -18.88 -2.84
CA ASP A 374 -6.77 -17.94 -1.84
C ASP A 374 -7.49 -16.75 -2.50
N ALA A 375 -8.65 -16.37 -1.98
CA ALA A 375 -9.52 -15.40 -2.64
C ALA A 375 -9.12 -13.93 -2.39
N ASN A 376 -8.28 -13.67 -1.39
CA ASN A 376 -7.94 -12.32 -0.96
C ASN A 376 -7.03 -11.61 -1.97
N VAL A 377 -7.37 -10.36 -2.29
CA VAL A 377 -6.63 -9.53 -3.25
C VAL A 377 -6.34 -8.17 -2.63
N PHE A 378 -5.13 -7.66 -2.84
CA PHE A 378 -4.82 -6.25 -2.62
C PHE A 378 -5.15 -5.45 -3.89
N ASN A 379 -6.23 -4.68 -3.84
CA ASN A 379 -6.80 -3.98 -4.98
C ASN A 379 -6.40 -2.49 -4.97
N LEU A 380 -5.77 -2.06 -6.05
CA LEU A 380 -5.31 -0.70 -6.29
C LEU A 380 -6.18 -0.08 -7.39
N TYR A 381 -7.20 0.68 -6.97
CA TYR A 381 -8.14 1.35 -7.86
C TYR A 381 -7.65 2.74 -8.23
N ARG A 382 -7.78 3.12 -9.50
CA ARG A 382 -7.60 4.51 -9.94
C ARG A 382 -8.61 4.92 -11.01
N SER A 383 -9.09 6.15 -10.89
CA SER A 383 -9.78 6.86 -11.97
C SER A 383 -8.82 7.62 -12.90
N ALA A 384 -7.59 7.89 -12.46
CA ALA A 384 -6.51 8.47 -13.25
C ALA A 384 -5.13 8.20 -12.60
N GLY A 385 -4.10 7.97 -13.42
CA GLY A 385 -2.71 7.75 -12.97
C GLY A 385 -2.50 6.39 -12.28
N ALA A 386 -1.29 6.16 -11.75
CA ALA A 386 -0.99 5.00 -10.89
C ALA A 386 -0.74 5.43 -9.44
N PRO A 387 -1.13 4.62 -8.44
CA PRO A 387 -0.59 4.78 -7.11
C PRO A 387 0.92 4.56 -7.13
N THR A 388 1.63 5.32 -6.31
CA THR A 388 3.03 5.06 -6.02
C THR A 388 3.07 3.93 -5.00
N VAL A 389 3.60 2.78 -5.40
CA VAL A 389 3.87 1.67 -4.50
C VAL A 389 5.35 1.68 -4.13
N THR A 390 5.65 1.67 -2.84
CA THR A 390 7.01 1.72 -2.32
C THR A 390 7.26 0.55 -1.40
N TYR A 391 8.36 -0.17 -1.64
CA TYR A 391 8.91 -1.15 -0.73
C TYR A 391 10.17 -0.58 -0.09
N SER A 392 10.35 -0.76 1.22
CA SER A 392 11.52 -0.21 1.91
C SER A 392 12.83 -0.92 1.61
N SER A 393 12.79 -2.04 0.88
CA SER A 393 13.96 -2.83 0.54
C SER A 393 14.06 -3.06 -0.95
N ALA A 394 15.25 -2.78 -1.49
CA ALA A 394 15.60 -3.13 -2.86
C ALA A 394 15.73 -4.64 -3.08
N ASN A 395 16.01 -5.42 -2.03
CA ASN A 395 16.43 -6.81 -2.11
C ASN A 395 15.26 -7.81 -2.25
N ASN A 396 14.03 -7.34 -2.45
CA ASN A 396 12.81 -8.17 -2.56
C ASN A 396 12.44 -9.00 -1.32
N ASP A 397 13.06 -8.74 -0.16
CA ASP A 397 12.77 -9.37 1.13
C ASP A 397 11.61 -8.72 1.89
N VAL A 398 11.21 -7.51 1.48
CA VAL A 398 9.94 -6.86 1.84
C VAL A 398 8.97 -6.99 0.67
N TYR A 399 7.86 -7.67 0.87
CA TYR A 399 6.92 -8.03 -0.19
C TYR A 399 5.46 -8.13 0.29
N ILE A 400 4.54 -8.11 -0.69
CA ILE A 400 3.17 -8.58 -0.55
C ILE A 400 3.09 -9.99 -1.16
N ARG A 401 2.78 -11.02 -0.38
CA ARG A 401 2.55 -12.38 -0.88
C ARG A 401 1.08 -12.56 -1.26
N GLY A 402 0.83 -13.18 -2.41
CA GLY A 402 -0.50 -13.44 -2.94
C GLY A 402 -0.88 -12.44 -4.03
N LYS A 403 -2.19 -12.16 -4.15
CA LYS A 403 -2.76 -11.38 -5.26
C LYS A 403 -2.65 -9.88 -5.04
N MET A 404 -2.11 -9.19 -6.03
CA MET A 404 -2.11 -7.73 -6.13
C MET A 404 -2.64 -7.32 -7.50
N ARG A 405 -3.67 -6.47 -7.52
CA ARG A 405 -4.40 -6.08 -8.75
C ARG A 405 -4.44 -4.58 -8.92
N TYR A 406 -4.11 -4.12 -10.13
CA TYR A 406 -4.43 -2.78 -10.61
C TYR A 406 -5.69 -2.83 -11.48
N TYR A 407 -6.63 -1.91 -11.28
CA TYR A 407 -7.89 -1.85 -12.00
C TYR A 407 -8.48 -0.43 -12.01
N GLY A 408 -9.43 -0.18 -12.91
CA GLY A 408 -9.92 1.15 -13.23
C GLY A 408 -9.25 1.67 -14.51
N THR A 409 -8.64 2.85 -14.47
CA THR A 409 -7.86 3.39 -15.59
C THR A 409 -6.36 3.15 -15.38
N LEU A 410 -5.84 2.05 -15.96
CA LEU A 410 -4.42 1.73 -15.89
C LEU A 410 -3.60 2.68 -16.79
N PRO A 411 -2.50 3.26 -16.30
CA PRO A 411 -1.68 4.14 -17.13
C PRO A 411 -0.80 3.35 -18.11
N THR A 412 -0.61 3.92 -19.29
CA THR A 412 0.40 3.49 -20.28
C THR A 412 1.71 4.26 -20.07
N GLY A 413 2.85 3.61 -20.30
CA GLY A 413 4.18 4.22 -20.17
C GLY A 413 4.68 4.43 -18.74
N ALA A 414 3.82 4.24 -17.73
CA ALA A 414 4.21 4.26 -16.32
C ALA A 414 4.55 2.85 -15.83
N MET A 415 5.61 2.75 -15.03
CA MET A 415 6.05 1.50 -14.42
C MET A 415 5.24 1.21 -13.16
N LEU A 416 4.40 0.18 -13.22
CA LEU A 416 3.60 -0.29 -12.09
C LEU A 416 4.39 -1.30 -11.28
N LYS A 417 4.53 -1.06 -9.97
CA LYS A 417 5.15 -2.00 -9.02
C LYS A 417 4.09 -2.92 -8.44
N PHE A 418 4.36 -4.21 -8.43
CA PHE A 418 3.52 -5.24 -7.83
C PHE A 418 4.16 -5.71 -6.53
N ASN A 419 4.15 -7.02 -6.27
CA ASN A 419 4.39 -7.67 -5.00
C ASN A 419 5.74 -7.40 -4.30
N ASN A 420 6.74 -6.85 -4.98
CA ASN A 420 8.01 -6.43 -4.38
C ASN A 420 8.66 -5.33 -5.22
N GLU A 421 9.78 -4.78 -4.72
CA GLU A 421 10.45 -3.62 -5.35
C GLU A 421 10.82 -3.86 -6.81
N GLN A 422 11.23 -5.07 -7.19
CA GLN A 422 11.69 -5.38 -8.55
C GLN A 422 10.64 -6.09 -9.42
N THR A 423 9.41 -6.32 -8.95
CA THR A 423 8.36 -6.92 -9.78
C THR A 423 7.49 -5.82 -10.38
N GLN A 424 7.72 -5.55 -11.67
CA GLN A 424 7.26 -4.34 -12.32
C GLN A 424 6.74 -4.63 -13.73
N VAL A 425 5.68 -3.90 -14.13
CA VAL A 425 5.10 -3.98 -15.47
C VAL A 425 4.87 -2.57 -16.00
N THR A 426 5.29 -2.33 -17.24
CA THR A 426 4.92 -1.12 -18.00
C THR A 426 4.11 -1.53 -19.22
N PHE A 427 3.00 -0.83 -19.46
CA PHE A 427 2.14 -1.09 -20.62
C PHE A 427 2.36 -0.07 -21.73
N SER A 428 2.48 -0.52 -22.98
CA SER A 428 2.27 0.34 -24.16
C SER A 428 0.79 0.45 -24.51
N THR A 429 0.02 -0.61 -24.25
CA THR A 429 -1.45 -0.61 -24.26
C THR A 429 -1.93 -1.32 -23.00
N ALA A 430 -2.69 -0.65 -22.15
CA ALA A 430 -3.10 -1.23 -20.87
C ALA A 430 -4.37 -2.10 -21.01
N PRO A 431 -4.45 -3.25 -20.31
CA PRO A 431 -5.70 -4.00 -20.16
C PRO A 431 -6.68 -3.29 -19.22
N THR A 432 -7.90 -3.82 -19.07
CA THR A 432 -8.92 -3.27 -18.16
C THR A 432 -8.51 -3.43 -16.69
N ASP A 433 -7.95 -4.61 -16.36
CA ASP A 433 -7.30 -4.88 -15.09
C ASP A 433 -6.12 -5.81 -15.31
N PHE A 434 -5.16 -5.75 -14.40
CA PHE A 434 -4.01 -6.64 -14.39
C PHE A 434 -3.64 -7.01 -12.96
N GLN A 435 -3.50 -8.30 -12.72
CA GLN A 435 -3.19 -8.90 -11.43
C GLN A 435 -1.97 -9.81 -11.56
N LEU A 436 -1.09 -9.71 -10.57
CA LEU A 436 -0.08 -10.74 -10.31
C LEU A 436 -0.40 -11.44 -8.99
N ASP A 437 -0.33 -12.76 -9.00
CA ASP A 437 -0.39 -13.61 -7.81
C ASP A 437 1.00 -14.19 -7.56
N VAL A 438 1.68 -13.66 -6.54
CA VAL A 438 3.11 -13.92 -6.33
C VAL A 438 3.33 -14.67 -5.03
N HIS A 439 3.89 -15.87 -5.14
CA HIS A 439 4.23 -16.73 -4.00
C HIS A 439 5.73 -17.05 -4.02
N PRO A 440 6.52 -16.37 -3.17
CA PRO A 440 7.92 -16.72 -2.94
C PRO A 440 8.06 -18.15 -2.42
N ALA A 441 9.10 -18.86 -2.86
CA ALA A 441 9.38 -20.26 -2.50
C ALA A 441 8.27 -21.27 -2.86
N LEU A 442 7.38 -20.92 -3.80
CA LEU A 442 6.38 -21.83 -4.37
C LEU A 442 6.77 -22.19 -5.81
N GLN A 443 6.71 -23.48 -6.14
CA GLN A 443 7.02 -23.99 -7.47
C GLN A 443 5.90 -23.62 -8.46
N PRO A 444 6.21 -23.07 -9.65
CA PRO A 444 5.26 -22.96 -10.76
C PRO A 444 4.61 -24.30 -11.10
N ALA A 445 3.29 -24.31 -11.29
CA ALA A 445 2.51 -25.54 -11.45
C ALA A 445 2.01 -25.77 -12.88
N LEU A 446 2.10 -24.76 -13.75
CA LEU A 446 1.57 -24.80 -15.12
C LEU A 446 2.64 -25.19 -16.16
N CYS A 447 3.59 -26.04 -15.79
CA CYS A 447 4.56 -26.64 -16.71
C CYS A 447 5.06 -28.00 -16.18
N ASN A 448 5.44 -28.91 -17.08
CA ASN A 448 5.93 -30.26 -16.73
C ASN A 448 7.48 -30.36 -16.64
N ASP A 449 8.20 -29.31 -17.02
CA ASP A 449 9.65 -29.28 -17.19
C ASP A 449 10.34 -28.24 -16.27
N TRP A 450 9.69 -27.88 -15.17
CA TRP A 450 10.31 -27.04 -14.14
C TRP A 450 11.43 -27.80 -13.41
N THR A 451 12.57 -27.15 -13.18
CA THR A 451 13.65 -27.71 -12.37
C THR A 451 14.29 -26.65 -11.45
N ALA A 452 14.58 -27.02 -10.20
CA ALA A 452 15.18 -26.12 -9.21
C ALA A 452 16.60 -25.63 -9.57
N THR A 453 17.31 -26.35 -10.45
CA THR A 453 18.69 -26.01 -10.86
C THR A 453 18.73 -24.97 -11.98
N THR A 454 17.67 -24.88 -12.79
CA THR A 454 17.57 -23.92 -13.91
C THR A 454 16.55 -22.82 -13.66
N ASP A 455 15.57 -23.04 -12.79
CA ASP A 455 14.42 -22.16 -12.64
C ASP A 455 14.33 -21.60 -11.22
N VAL A 456 13.80 -20.38 -11.12
CA VAL A 456 13.51 -19.75 -9.84
C VAL A 456 12.28 -20.42 -9.21
N ASN A 457 12.38 -20.80 -7.94
CA ASN A 457 11.29 -21.34 -7.14
C ASN A 457 10.36 -20.21 -6.64
N ARG A 458 9.66 -19.57 -7.58
CA ARG A 458 8.61 -18.57 -7.32
C ARG A 458 7.50 -18.75 -8.33
N THR A 459 6.25 -18.80 -7.87
CA THR A 459 5.08 -18.67 -8.72
C THR A 459 4.74 -17.19 -8.91
N ILE A 460 4.62 -16.74 -10.16
CA ILE A 460 4.08 -15.44 -10.55
C ILE A 460 2.96 -15.71 -11.54
N ARG A 461 1.71 -15.76 -11.08
CA ARG A 461 0.57 -15.98 -11.99
C ARG A 461 -0.01 -14.67 -12.45
N ALA A 462 -0.06 -14.45 -13.76
CA ALA A 462 -0.66 -13.27 -14.34
C ALA A 462 -2.14 -13.53 -14.67
N THR A 463 -3.03 -12.65 -14.25
CA THR A 463 -4.44 -12.67 -14.63
C THR A 463 -4.87 -11.26 -15.04
N PHE A 464 -5.61 -11.15 -16.13
CA PHE A 464 -6.06 -9.87 -16.65
C PHE A 464 -7.34 -10.02 -17.45
N THR A 465 -8.07 -8.92 -17.63
CA THR A 465 -9.22 -8.83 -18.53
C THR A 465 -9.00 -7.78 -19.62
N GLY A 466 -9.60 -8.00 -20.79
CA GLY A 466 -9.35 -7.19 -21.98
C GLY A 466 -8.07 -7.60 -22.71
N THR A 467 -7.55 -6.71 -23.55
CA THR A 467 -6.30 -6.90 -24.32
C THR A 467 -5.32 -5.82 -23.94
N GLY A 468 -4.02 -6.09 -24.09
CA GLY A 468 -2.97 -5.14 -23.78
C GLY A 468 -1.62 -5.57 -24.30
N THR A 469 -0.62 -4.73 -24.12
CA THR A 469 0.75 -4.99 -24.52
C THR A 469 1.69 -4.48 -23.43
N ILE A 470 2.49 -5.38 -22.88
CA ILE A 470 3.54 -5.07 -21.91
C ILE A 470 4.79 -4.62 -22.67
N SER A 471 5.24 -3.39 -22.46
CA SER A 471 6.50 -2.88 -23.03
C SER A 471 7.73 -3.20 -22.16
N THR A 472 7.51 -3.41 -20.86
CA THR A 472 8.55 -3.80 -19.91
C THR A 472 7.98 -4.78 -18.90
N LEU A 473 8.59 -5.97 -18.81
CA LEU A 473 8.33 -6.97 -17.79
C LEU A 473 9.58 -7.12 -16.93
N ARG A 474 9.46 -6.89 -15.62
CA ARG A 474 10.50 -7.18 -14.65
C ARG A 474 9.96 -8.06 -13.53
N ALA A 475 10.72 -9.07 -13.14
CA ALA A 475 10.38 -9.91 -12.01
C ALA A 475 11.57 -10.00 -11.06
N GLY A 476 11.32 -9.69 -9.79
CA GLY A 476 12.30 -9.74 -8.70
C GLY A 476 12.30 -11.08 -7.99
N TYR A 477 13.48 -11.51 -7.52
CA TYR A 477 13.62 -12.67 -6.64
C TYR A 477 14.66 -12.46 -5.53
N ILE A 478 14.68 -13.37 -4.55
CA ILE A 478 15.69 -13.43 -3.50
C ILE A 478 16.63 -14.62 -3.73
N ALA A 479 17.85 -14.54 -3.22
CA ALA A 479 18.90 -15.54 -3.47
C ALA A 479 18.49 -16.97 -3.10
N THR A 480 17.68 -17.16 -2.07
CA THR A 480 17.25 -18.50 -1.61
C THR A 480 16.25 -19.19 -2.55
N GLU A 481 15.67 -18.45 -3.51
CA GLU A 481 14.70 -19.01 -4.47
C GLU A 481 15.38 -19.59 -5.71
N TYR A 482 16.68 -19.37 -5.91
CA TYR A 482 17.45 -19.96 -7.00
C TYR A 482 18.65 -20.71 -6.44
N THR A 483 18.69 -22.02 -6.65
CA THR A 483 19.75 -22.89 -6.12
C THR A 483 20.74 -23.36 -7.20
N GLY A 484 20.57 -22.89 -8.44
CA GLY A 484 21.49 -23.15 -9.53
C GLY A 484 22.82 -22.39 -9.40
N ALA A 485 23.74 -22.66 -10.33
CA ALA A 485 25.05 -22.02 -10.32
C ALA A 485 24.93 -20.52 -10.66
N ALA A 486 25.62 -19.65 -9.92
CA ALA A 486 25.56 -18.20 -10.12
C ALA A 486 25.88 -17.74 -11.56
N ILE A 487 26.77 -18.44 -12.26
CA ILE A 487 27.09 -18.15 -13.67
C ILE A 487 25.87 -18.27 -14.59
N MET A 488 24.92 -19.14 -14.25
CA MET A 488 23.71 -19.36 -15.02
C MET A 488 22.68 -18.24 -14.82
N GLU A 489 22.76 -17.45 -13.75
CA GLU A 489 21.84 -16.32 -13.54
C GLU A 489 21.93 -15.32 -14.70
N SER A 490 23.13 -15.10 -15.27
CA SER A 490 23.34 -14.26 -16.47
C SER A 490 22.54 -14.70 -17.71
N ARG A 491 22.06 -15.95 -17.71
CA ARG A 491 21.29 -16.58 -18.78
C ARG A 491 19.81 -16.68 -18.45
N MET A 492 19.34 -16.03 -17.38
CA MET A 492 17.93 -16.02 -17.05
C MET A 492 17.10 -15.30 -18.11
N ARG A 493 15.99 -15.95 -18.48
CA ARG A 493 14.97 -15.49 -19.43
C ARG A 493 13.60 -15.67 -18.80
N PHE A 494 12.60 -15.10 -19.46
CA PHE A 494 11.21 -15.34 -19.11
C PHE A 494 10.65 -16.52 -19.86
N PHE A 495 9.77 -17.26 -19.20
CA PHE A 495 8.98 -18.32 -19.77
C PHE A 495 7.53 -18.22 -19.30
N GLU A 496 6.62 -18.78 -20.08
CA GLU A 496 5.23 -18.99 -19.77
C GLU A 496 5.00 -20.47 -19.46
N GLY A 497 4.48 -20.76 -18.27
CA GLY A 497 3.81 -22.03 -17.99
C GLY A 497 2.29 -21.84 -18.09
N TYR A 498 1.64 -22.51 -19.03
CA TYR A 498 0.21 -22.38 -19.28
C TYR A 498 -0.59 -23.69 -19.08
N ASP A 499 0.08 -24.83 -18.98
CA ASP A 499 -0.53 -26.15 -18.80
C ASP A 499 0.45 -27.09 -18.07
N ALA A 500 -0.03 -27.74 -17.00
CA ALA A 500 0.79 -28.64 -16.18
C ALA A 500 1.33 -29.87 -16.95
N GLY A 501 0.74 -30.22 -18.09
CA GLY A 501 1.16 -31.30 -18.96
C GLY A 501 2.10 -30.90 -20.10
N GLN A 502 2.39 -29.60 -20.27
CA GLN A 502 3.24 -29.07 -21.35
C GLN A 502 4.53 -28.48 -20.81
N ALA A 503 5.56 -28.42 -21.66
CA ALA A 503 6.79 -27.71 -21.33
C ALA A 503 6.56 -26.19 -21.32
N LYS A 504 7.32 -25.47 -20.51
CA LYS A 504 7.30 -24.01 -20.47
C LYS A 504 7.76 -23.41 -21.80
N GLN A 505 7.15 -22.30 -22.19
CA GLN A 505 7.43 -21.61 -23.44
C GLN A 505 8.24 -20.35 -23.21
N LYS A 506 9.31 -20.12 -23.97
CA LYS A 506 10.11 -18.89 -23.85
C LYS A 506 9.27 -17.66 -24.20
N ILE A 507 9.35 -16.62 -23.36
CA ILE A 507 8.81 -15.27 -23.61
C ILE A 507 9.98 -14.37 -23.99
N THR A 508 9.85 -13.65 -25.10
CA THR A 508 10.87 -12.76 -25.65
C THR A 508 10.24 -11.58 -26.40
N ILE A 509 11.04 -10.55 -26.63
CA ILE A 509 10.71 -9.43 -27.50
C ILE A 509 11.77 -9.42 -28.60
N ALA A 510 11.34 -9.57 -29.85
CA ALA A 510 12.25 -9.71 -30.98
C ALA A 510 13.29 -8.57 -31.02
N GLY A 511 14.57 -8.93 -30.93
CA GLY A 511 15.68 -7.97 -30.95
C GLY A 511 16.09 -7.41 -29.58
N PHE A 512 15.43 -7.83 -28.49
CA PHE A 512 15.64 -7.30 -27.14
C PHE A 512 15.89 -8.44 -26.13
N PRO A 513 17.16 -8.70 -25.77
CA PRO A 513 17.47 -9.79 -24.84
C PRO A 513 16.96 -9.45 -23.43
N ALA A 514 16.52 -10.48 -22.69
CA ALA A 514 16.27 -10.29 -21.27
C ALA A 514 17.60 -10.09 -20.55
N THR A 515 17.65 -9.09 -19.68
CA THR A 515 18.84 -8.72 -18.90
C THR A 515 18.57 -8.96 -17.43
N ASN A 516 19.54 -9.53 -16.73
CA ASN A 516 19.66 -9.40 -15.28
C ASN A 516 20.81 -8.41 -15.02
N SER A 517 20.67 -7.46 -14.10
CA SER A 517 21.60 -6.33 -14.00
C SER A 517 23.00 -6.64 -13.45
N GLY A 518 23.50 -7.87 -13.60
CA GLY A 518 24.84 -8.30 -13.19
C GLY A 518 25.16 -8.14 -11.71
N SER A 519 24.18 -7.77 -10.87
CA SER A 519 24.37 -7.52 -9.44
C SER A 519 23.94 -8.75 -8.63
N SER A 520 24.69 -9.06 -7.58
CA SER A 520 24.31 -10.09 -6.61
C SER A 520 23.02 -9.72 -5.86
N ASP A 521 22.74 -8.42 -5.73
CA ASP A 521 21.52 -7.82 -5.18
C ASP A 521 21.33 -6.37 -5.71
N PRO A 522 20.12 -5.91 -6.04
CA PRO A 522 18.87 -6.68 -6.05
C PRO A 522 18.79 -7.63 -7.25
N ARG A 523 18.21 -8.82 -7.05
CA ARG A 523 18.08 -9.83 -8.11
C ARG A 523 16.78 -9.68 -8.89
N TYR A 524 16.88 -9.58 -10.21
CA TYR A 524 15.75 -9.51 -11.10
C TYR A 524 16.11 -9.90 -12.52
N VAL A 525 15.09 -10.28 -13.28
CA VAL A 525 15.14 -10.42 -14.74
C VAL A 525 14.29 -9.30 -15.34
N ASN A 526 14.77 -8.65 -16.39
CA ASN A 526 14.12 -7.51 -17.03
C ASN A 526 14.09 -7.72 -18.55
N LEU A 527 12.92 -7.61 -19.15
CA LEU A 527 12.68 -7.71 -20.58
C LEU A 527 11.96 -6.43 -21.01
N THR A 528 12.59 -5.64 -21.90
CA THR A 528 12.12 -4.30 -22.24
C THR A 528 12.42 -3.93 -23.69
N GLY A 529 11.52 -3.18 -24.32
CA GLY A 529 11.71 -2.61 -25.66
C GLY A 529 10.77 -3.18 -26.72
N GLY A 530 11.12 -2.95 -27.99
CA GLY A 530 10.45 -3.48 -29.17
C GLY A 530 8.93 -3.25 -29.23
N THR A 531 8.22 -4.23 -29.79
CA THR A 531 6.75 -4.25 -29.88
C THR A 531 6.06 -4.69 -28.58
N GLY A 532 6.84 -5.11 -27.58
CA GLY A 532 6.33 -5.63 -26.31
C GLY A 532 5.75 -7.06 -26.38
N ILE A 533 5.15 -7.48 -25.27
CA ILE A 533 4.52 -8.78 -25.07
C ILE A 533 3.01 -8.58 -25.08
N SER A 534 2.31 -9.23 -26.01
CA SER A 534 0.86 -9.11 -26.14
C SER A 534 0.13 -9.97 -25.10
N LEU A 535 -0.88 -9.38 -24.47
CA LEU A 535 -1.77 -10.04 -23.52
C LEU A 535 -2.95 -10.64 -24.28
N ILE A 536 -3.10 -11.96 -24.20
CA ILE A 536 -4.15 -12.69 -24.92
C ILE A 536 -5.07 -13.44 -23.96
N ALA A 537 -6.35 -13.50 -24.32
CA ALA A 537 -7.33 -14.36 -23.66
C ALA A 537 -7.27 -15.76 -24.30
N GLY A 538 -7.26 -16.83 -23.51
CA GLY A 538 -7.30 -18.19 -24.03
C GLY A 538 -6.81 -19.26 -23.05
N THR A 539 -6.82 -20.50 -23.52
CA THR A 539 -6.23 -21.68 -22.88
C THR A 539 -5.34 -22.36 -23.91
N GLY A 540 -4.08 -22.65 -23.58
CA GLY A 540 -3.16 -23.34 -24.50
C GLY A 540 -1.84 -22.61 -24.84
N GLY A 541 -1.51 -21.53 -24.11
CA GLY A 541 -0.26 -20.80 -24.29
C GLY A 541 -0.29 -19.78 -25.43
N GLY A 542 0.65 -18.84 -25.40
CA GLY A 542 0.83 -17.84 -26.44
C GLY A 542 1.82 -18.25 -27.53
N THR A 543 2.22 -17.29 -28.34
CA THR A 543 3.51 -17.30 -29.08
C THR A 543 4.62 -16.74 -28.20
N ILE A 544 5.87 -16.75 -28.67
CA ILE A 544 7.02 -16.26 -27.89
C ILE A 544 6.91 -14.78 -27.48
N SER A 545 6.04 -14.00 -28.11
CA SER A 545 5.77 -12.59 -27.81
C SER A 545 4.39 -12.38 -27.18
N GLN A 546 3.79 -13.42 -26.59
CA GLN A 546 2.47 -13.38 -25.97
C GLN A 546 2.51 -14.00 -24.58
N VAL A 547 1.59 -13.55 -23.73
CA VAL A 547 1.28 -14.15 -22.43
C VAL A 547 -0.23 -14.31 -22.34
N THR A 548 -0.65 -15.50 -21.95
CA THR A 548 -2.03 -15.93 -21.76
C THR A 548 -2.52 -15.54 -20.37
N SER A 549 -3.78 -15.12 -20.24
CA SER A 549 -4.36 -14.89 -18.92
C SER A 549 -4.40 -16.21 -18.12
N ASN A 550 -4.10 -16.13 -16.83
CA ASN A 550 -4.01 -17.25 -15.89
C ASN A 550 -2.81 -18.20 -16.12
N SER A 551 -1.72 -17.73 -16.75
CA SER A 551 -0.45 -18.47 -16.86
C SER A 551 0.57 -18.06 -15.80
N ASP A 552 1.53 -18.95 -15.54
CA ASP A 552 2.68 -18.71 -14.67
C ASP A 552 3.81 -18.04 -15.50
N ILE A 553 4.26 -16.87 -15.08
CA ILE A 553 5.50 -16.25 -15.55
C ILE A 553 6.66 -16.87 -14.76
N ILE A 554 7.55 -17.57 -15.45
CA ILE A 554 8.66 -18.31 -14.89
C ILE A 554 9.97 -17.61 -15.27
N MET A 555 10.86 -17.44 -14.30
CA MET A 555 12.24 -17.04 -14.55
C MET A 555 13.10 -18.30 -14.59
N GLY A 556 13.73 -18.57 -15.71
CA GLY A 556 14.56 -19.76 -15.90
C GLY A 556 15.77 -19.50 -16.76
N THR A 557 16.80 -20.32 -16.62
CA THR A 557 18.01 -20.21 -17.44
C THR A 557 17.73 -20.81 -18.81
N SER A 558 17.99 -20.05 -19.86
CA SER A 558 17.85 -20.55 -21.23
C SER A 558 19.19 -20.51 -21.94
N THR A 559 19.42 -21.52 -22.75
CA THR A 559 20.47 -21.53 -23.77
C THR A 559 19.88 -21.45 -25.18
N LEU A 560 18.55 -21.36 -25.29
CA LEU A 560 17.84 -21.53 -26.55
C LEU A 560 17.67 -20.19 -27.29
N PHE A 561 18.21 -20.11 -28.49
CA PHE A 561 17.99 -19.07 -29.47
C PHE A 561 16.99 -19.55 -30.51
N ILE A 562 16.06 -18.68 -30.90
CA ILE A 562 14.97 -19.04 -31.81
C ILE A 562 15.00 -18.06 -32.98
N THR A 563 14.91 -18.56 -34.20
CA THR A 563 14.84 -17.68 -35.36
C THR A 563 13.46 -17.00 -35.43
N VAL A 564 13.44 -15.69 -35.67
CA VAL A 564 12.23 -14.85 -35.76
C VAL A 564 12.03 -14.22 -37.13
N ASN A 565 13.05 -14.24 -37.98
CA ASN A 565 13.03 -13.80 -39.37
C ASN A 565 13.93 -14.70 -40.22
N ASP A 566 13.72 -14.69 -41.52
CA ASP A 566 14.68 -15.25 -42.48
C ASP A 566 15.94 -14.36 -42.52
N GLY A 567 17.11 -14.96 -42.62
CA GLY A 567 18.36 -14.20 -42.64
C GLY A 567 19.62 -15.02 -42.47
N ARG A 568 20.75 -14.33 -42.39
CA ARG A 568 22.05 -14.92 -42.09
C ARG A 568 22.11 -15.32 -40.62
N TRP A 569 22.84 -16.38 -40.32
CA TRP A 569 23.09 -16.84 -38.96
C TRP A 569 23.72 -15.77 -38.06
N THR A 570 24.63 -14.98 -38.59
CA THR A 570 25.34 -13.94 -37.84
C THR A 570 24.54 -12.63 -37.70
N ASN A 571 23.34 -12.55 -38.27
CA ASN A 571 22.50 -11.36 -38.18
C ASN A 571 21.69 -11.35 -36.87
N PRO A 572 21.87 -10.33 -36.01
CA PRO A 572 21.07 -10.16 -34.80
C PRO A 572 19.55 -10.20 -35.04
N ASN A 573 19.06 -9.68 -36.16
CA ASN A 573 17.61 -9.64 -36.48
C ASN A 573 17.02 -11.00 -36.87
N THR A 574 17.87 -12.00 -37.14
CA THR A 574 17.44 -13.39 -37.36
C THR A 574 16.97 -14.01 -36.04
N TRP A 575 17.53 -13.59 -34.91
CA TRP A 575 17.34 -14.24 -33.61
C TRP A 575 16.43 -13.45 -32.67
N ASP A 576 15.66 -14.18 -31.87
CA ASP A 576 14.72 -13.63 -30.92
C ASP A 576 15.37 -12.68 -29.90
N GLU A 577 16.61 -12.95 -29.50
CA GLU A 577 17.35 -12.13 -28.53
C GLU A 577 18.10 -10.94 -29.13
N GLY A 578 18.06 -10.72 -30.44
CA GLY A 578 18.82 -9.62 -31.05
C GLY A 578 20.33 -9.77 -30.92
N VAL A 579 20.82 -10.99 -30.72
CA VAL A 579 22.24 -11.37 -30.69
C VAL A 579 22.38 -12.77 -31.28
N LEU A 580 23.54 -13.08 -31.84
CA LEU A 580 23.83 -14.38 -32.44
C LEU A 580 24.15 -15.45 -31.39
N PRO A 581 23.81 -16.75 -31.63
CA PRO A 581 24.13 -17.85 -30.73
C PRO A 581 25.65 -18.06 -30.57
N SER A 582 26.09 -18.50 -29.39
CA SER A 582 27.46 -18.92 -29.11
C SER A 582 27.62 -20.45 -29.09
N ALA A 583 28.86 -20.93 -28.98
CA ALA A 583 29.19 -22.35 -28.81
C ALA A 583 28.52 -23.04 -27.61
N ASN A 584 27.95 -22.27 -26.66
CA ASN A 584 27.26 -22.77 -25.47
C ASN A 584 25.73 -22.71 -25.59
N ASP A 585 25.22 -22.24 -26.72
CA ASP A 585 23.80 -22.02 -26.96
C ASP A 585 23.23 -23.08 -27.89
N ASN A 586 21.96 -23.41 -27.67
CA ASN A 586 21.19 -24.23 -28.59
C ASN A 586 20.40 -23.30 -29.51
N ALA A 587 20.24 -23.66 -30.78
CA ALA A 587 19.48 -22.90 -31.75
C ALA A 587 18.28 -23.71 -32.25
N LEU A 588 17.13 -23.06 -32.38
CA LEU A 588 15.94 -23.58 -33.05
C LEU A 588 15.66 -22.75 -34.31
N VAL A 589 15.88 -23.39 -35.46
CA VAL A 589 15.65 -22.82 -36.79
C VAL A 589 14.22 -23.10 -37.21
N ARG A 590 13.43 -22.01 -37.32
CA ARG A 590 12.01 -21.97 -37.78
C ARG A 590 11.83 -21.24 -39.11
N HIS A 591 12.90 -20.63 -39.60
CA HIS A 591 12.96 -19.73 -40.75
C HIS A 591 14.13 -20.16 -41.64
N LEU A 592 14.27 -19.52 -42.79
CA LEU A 592 15.44 -19.72 -43.63
C LEU A 592 16.64 -19.06 -42.99
N VAL A 593 17.63 -19.87 -42.64
CA VAL A 593 18.92 -19.40 -42.12
C VAL A 593 20.04 -19.84 -43.03
N TYR A 594 20.90 -18.90 -43.42
CA TYR A 594 22.07 -19.21 -44.22
C TYR A 594 23.38 -18.80 -43.54
N VAL A 595 24.46 -19.50 -43.87
CA VAL A 595 25.83 -19.26 -43.38
C VAL A 595 26.82 -19.28 -44.54
N GLY A 596 27.90 -18.50 -44.45
CA GLY A 596 29.00 -18.50 -45.41
C GLY A 596 28.62 -18.06 -46.81
N ILE A 597 27.69 -17.13 -46.94
CA ILE A 597 27.18 -16.64 -48.23
C ILE A 597 27.21 -15.11 -48.23
N ASP A 598 27.74 -14.54 -49.31
CA ASP A 598 27.93 -13.09 -49.43
C ASP A 598 26.60 -12.39 -49.73
N GLY A 599 26.24 -11.44 -48.86
CA GLY A 599 25.08 -10.58 -49.03
C GLY A 599 23.73 -11.25 -48.79
N PRO A 600 22.63 -10.60 -49.22
CA PRO A 600 21.29 -11.15 -49.12
C PRO A 600 21.13 -12.30 -50.13
N ALA A 601 20.60 -13.42 -49.65
CA ALA A 601 20.37 -14.63 -50.44
C ALA A 601 18.94 -15.15 -50.26
N TRP A 602 18.40 -15.88 -51.25
CA TRP A 602 17.04 -16.47 -51.25
C TRP A 602 15.91 -15.48 -50.93
N GLY A 603 16.03 -14.26 -51.46
CA GLY A 603 15.00 -13.23 -51.30
C GLY A 603 14.99 -12.56 -49.92
N THR A 604 15.99 -12.83 -49.08
CA THR A 604 16.20 -12.04 -47.85
C THR A 604 16.59 -10.59 -48.18
N ALA A 605 16.21 -9.66 -47.30
CA ALA A 605 16.57 -8.26 -47.43
C ALA A 605 17.98 -7.99 -46.87
N GLY A 606 18.74 -7.05 -47.46
CA GLY A 606 19.99 -6.58 -46.87
C GLY A 606 20.75 -5.51 -47.69
N GLY A 607 21.74 -4.90 -47.02
CA GLY A 607 22.57 -3.79 -47.50
C GLY A 607 24.03 -4.17 -47.71
N ALA A 608 24.96 -3.21 -47.66
CA ALA A 608 26.40 -3.44 -47.89
C ALA A 608 27.03 -4.48 -46.93
N ASP A 609 28.06 -5.18 -47.41
CA ASP A 609 28.77 -6.26 -46.73
C ASP A 609 29.47 -5.83 -45.41
N GLU A 610 29.69 -6.77 -44.49
CA GLU A 610 30.35 -6.61 -43.17
C GLU A 610 29.74 -5.56 -42.22
N VAL A 611 28.42 -5.33 -42.29
CA VAL A 611 27.71 -4.43 -41.38
C VAL A 611 26.73 -5.21 -40.51
N ASN A 612 26.94 -5.18 -39.19
CA ASN A 612 26.15 -5.92 -38.20
C ASN A 612 24.63 -5.69 -38.32
N THR A 613 24.20 -4.48 -38.72
CA THR A 613 22.77 -4.15 -38.89
C THR A 613 22.14 -4.67 -40.19
N ASN A 614 22.95 -5.09 -41.18
CA ASN A 614 22.51 -5.30 -42.56
C ASN A 614 22.56 -6.75 -43.03
N ASN A 615 22.64 -7.73 -42.11
CA ASN A 615 22.63 -9.15 -42.44
C ASN A 615 23.95 -9.69 -43.07
N THR A 616 25.10 -9.06 -42.81
CA THR A 616 26.30 -9.25 -43.64
C THR A 616 27.61 -9.56 -42.90
N LEU A 617 27.62 -9.89 -41.61
CA LEU A 617 28.88 -10.29 -40.96
C LEU A 617 29.28 -11.72 -41.34
N LYS A 618 30.48 -11.93 -41.90
CA LYS A 618 30.98 -13.30 -42.12
C LYS A 618 31.21 -14.09 -40.84
N GLU A 619 30.94 -15.39 -40.86
CA GLU A 619 31.08 -16.27 -39.69
C GLU A 619 32.53 -16.30 -39.18
N ALA A 620 33.53 -16.21 -40.07
CA ALA A 620 34.94 -16.11 -39.68
C ALA A 620 35.25 -14.89 -38.78
N THR A 621 34.50 -13.78 -38.94
CA THR A 621 34.61 -12.59 -38.08
C THR A 621 33.77 -12.74 -36.82
N ALA A 622 32.58 -13.34 -36.93
CA ALA A 622 31.67 -13.54 -35.80
C ALA A 622 32.19 -14.59 -34.79
N TYR A 623 32.92 -15.60 -35.28
CA TYR A 623 33.45 -16.73 -34.52
C TYR A 623 34.98 -16.82 -34.65
N PRO A 624 35.72 -15.81 -34.14
CA PRO A 624 37.17 -15.78 -34.28
C PRO A 624 37.82 -16.99 -33.62
N GLY A 625 38.83 -17.55 -34.28
CA GLY A 625 39.56 -18.72 -33.77
C GLY A 625 38.89 -20.07 -34.02
N GLY A 626 37.88 -20.12 -34.88
CA GLY A 626 37.22 -21.39 -35.25
C GLY A 626 36.30 -21.91 -34.16
N VAL A 627 35.67 -21.03 -33.40
CA VAL A 627 34.73 -21.41 -32.33
C VAL A 627 33.41 -21.89 -32.93
N ALA A 628 32.80 -22.92 -32.34
CA ALA A 628 31.52 -23.42 -32.79
C ALA A 628 30.42 -22.34 -32.77
N ALA A 629 29.54 -22.37 -33.77
CA ALA A 629 28.45 -21.43 -33.91
C ALA A 629 27.27 -21.70 -32.95
N ALA A 630 27.13 -22.96 -32.52
CA ALA A 630 26.15 -23.41 -31.55
C ALA A 630 26.63 -24.68 -30.85
N ASN A 631 26.09 -24.98 -29.68
CA ASN A 631 26.18 -26.30 -29.08
C ASN A 631 25.32 -27.31 -29.84
N GLN A 632 24.05 -26.97 -30.07
CA GLN A 632 23.10 -27.81 -30.81
C GLN A 632 22.26 -26.97 -31.75
N ILE A 633 21.93 -27.49 -32.93
CA ILE A 633 20.99 -26.86 -33.88
C ILE A 633 19.83 -27.81 -34.11
N THR A 634 18.62 -27.34 -33.88
CA THR A 634 17.37 -28.04 -34.23
C THR A 634 16.69 -27.30 -35.38
N ILE A 635 16.43 -28.00 -36.48
CA ILE A 635 15.67 -27.49 -37.61
C ILE A 635 14.26 -28.02 -37.48
N SER A 636 13.31 -27.12 -37.28
CA SER A 636 11.92 -27.44 -36.95
C SER A 636 11.19 -28.14 -38.09
N SER A 637 10.06 -28.77 -37.79
CA SER A 637 9.27 -29.46 -38.82
C SER A 637 8.30 -28.52 -39.52
N ASN A 638 8.10 -28.75 -40.82
CA ASN A 638 7.04 -28.13 -41.62
C ASN A 638 5.68 -28.82 -41.44
N ILE A 639 5.62 -29.90 -40.66
CA ILE A 639 4.39 -30.62 -40.29
C ILE A 639 4.19 -30.48 -38.79
N ILE A 640 2.93 -30.31 -38.35
CA ILE A 640 2.59 -30.34 -36.92
C ILE A 640 2.89 -31.75 -36.40
N ALA A 641 4.03 -31.92 -35.73
CA ALA A 641 4.51 -33.21 -35.26
C ALA A 641 4.97 -33.10 -33.80
N GLY A 642 4.14 -33.64 -32.90
CA GLY A 642 4.45 -33.75 -31.47
C GLY A 642 4.29 -32.45 -30.66
N PRO A 643 4.39 -32.54 -29.32
CA PRO A 643 4.26 -31.39 -28.42
C PRO A 643 5.40 -30.37 -28.58
N GLU A 644 6.53 -30.76 -29.19
CA GLU A 644 7.70 -29.90 -29.37
C GLU A 644 7.45 -28.78 -30.41
N PHE A 645 6.55 -28.99 -31.38
CA PHE A 645 6.23 -28.03 -32.45
C PHE A 645 4.72 -27.93 -32.70
N PRO A 646 4.00 -27.13 -31.89
CA PRO A 646 2.54 -27.00 -32.00
C PRO A 646 2.06 -26.27 -33.27
N VAL A 647 2.98 -25.70 -34.05
CA VAL A 647 2.72 -24.98 -35.30
C VAL A 647 3.75 -25.43 -36.35
N ALA A 648 3.30 -25.63 -37.58
CA ALA A 648 4.18 -25.91 -38.72
C ALA A 648 5.00 -24.66 -39.10
N TYR A 649 6.29 -24.84 -39.40
CA TYR A 649 7.21 -23.75 -39.74
C TYR A 649 7.70 -23.83 -41.18
N PRO A 650 6.88 -23.47 -42.19
CA PRO A 650 7.03 -23.87 -43.60
C PRO A 650 8.37 -23.54 -44.27
N ASN A 651 9.20 -22.68 -43.67
CA ASN A 651 10.48 -22.24 -44.24
C ASN A 651 11.68 -22.65 -43.37
N ALA A 652 11.55 -23.61 -42.45
CA ALA A 652 12.66 -24.01 -41.58
C ALA A 652 13.78 -24.69 -42.38
N VAL A 653 14.87 -23.96 -42.65
CA VAL A 653 16.03 -24.49 -43.38
C VAL A 653 17.34 -23.91 -42.86
N LEU A 654 18.38 -24.73 -42.83
CA LEU A 654 19.76 -24.28 -42.65
C LEU A 654 20.54 -24.49 -43.94
N ILE A 655 21.02 -23.41 -44.54
CA ILE A 655 21.81 -23.41 -45.77
C ILE A 655 23.26 -23.08 -45.46
N VAL A 656 24.18 -23.93 -45.91
CA VAL A 656 25.62 -23.81 -45.67
C VAL A 656 26.34 -23.57 -47.00
N GLY A 657 27.02 -22.44 -47.12
CA GLY A 657 27.94 -22.12 -48.21
C GLY A 657 29.34 -21.75 -47.69
N ASN A 658 30.22 -21.33 -48.60
CA ASN A 658 31.55 -20.80 -48.26
C ASN A 658 32.02 -19.72 -49.25
N GLU A 659 31.11 -18.87 -49.68
CA GLU A 659 31.36 -17.76 -50.60
C GLU A 659 32.25 -16.67 -49.98
N ASP A 660 32.03 -16.33 -48.70
CA ASP A 660 32.68 -15.20 -48.02
C ASP A 660 33.46 -15.55 -46.73
N ASN A 661 33.33 -16.78 -46.24
CA ASN A 661 34.14 -17.28 -45.11
C ASN A 661 35.57 -17.66 -45.55
N GLY A 662 35.73 -18.08 -46.81
CA GLY A 662 36.95 -18.63 -47.36
C GLY A 662 37.50 -19.82 -46.55
N ALA A 663 38.82 -20.04 -46.58
CA ALA A 663 39.50 -21.01 -45.70
C ALA A 663 39.50 -20.63 -44.20
N GLY A 664 38.85 -19.52 -43.81
CA GLY A 664 38.94 -18.95 -42.47
C GLY A 664 38.00 -19.58 -41.43
N TYR A 665 36.91 -20.24 -41.86
CA TYR A 665 35.94 -20.84 -40.95
C TYR A 665 35.04 -21.87 -41.64
N ASN A 666 34.95 -23.07 -41.07
CA ASN A 666 33.92 -24.06 -41.41
C ASN A 666 32.76 -23.92 -40.42
N PHE A 667 31.52 -23.87 -40.89
CA PHE A 667 30.37 -23.78 -40.00
C PHE A 667 30.18 -25.08 -39.24
N HIS A 668 30.23 -25.02 -37.91
CA HIS A 668 30.15 -26.23 -37.09
C HIS A 668 29.46 -26.03 -35.75
N THR A 669 28.93 -27.14 -35.22
CA THR A 669 28.49 -27.22 -33.81
C THR A 669 29.63 -27.63 -32.89
N ASN A 670 29.44 -27.48 -31.58
CA ASN A 670 30.37 -28.00 -30.59
C ASN A 670 30.50 -29.53 -30.67
N LEU A 671 31.60 -30.09 -30.17
CA LEU A 671 31.82 -31.53 -30.09
C LEU A 671 30.97 -32.16 -28.96
N SER A 672 30.65 -33.46 -29.07
CA SER A 672 29.82 -34.13 -28.07
C SER A 672 30.58 -34.29 -26.74
N GLY A 673 29.98 -33.85 -25.64
CA GLY A 673 30.55 -33.95 -24.29
C GLY A 673 31.27 -32.68 -23.79
N SER A 674 31.35 -31.63 -24.60
CA SER A 674 31.90 -30.32 -24.22
C SER A 674 31.09 -29.63 -23.09
N ILE A 675 29.81 -29.96 -22.95
CA ILE A 675 28.91 -29.43 -21.91
C ILE A 675 28.18 -30.61 -21.26
N ALA A 676 28.35 -30.79 -19.95
CA ALA A 676 27.69 -31.86 -19.20
C ALA A 676 26.17 -31.75 -19.29
N GLY A 677 25.50 -32.82 -19.72
CA GLY A 677 24.03 -32.92 -19.78
C GLY A 677 23.36 -32.46 -21.08
N TYR A 678 24.12 -31.97 -22.08
CA TYR A 678 23.57 -31.55 -23.37
C TYR A 678 24.20 -32.33 -24.54
N TYR A 679 23.37 -32.83 -25.45
CA TYR A 679 23.84 -33.44 -26.71
C TYR A 679 24.18 -32.35 -27.72
N ALA A 680 25.45 -32.25 -28.10
CA ALA A 680 25.87 -31.37 -29.19
C ALA A 680 25.54 -31.98 -30.55
N GLY A 681 25.35 -31.14 -31.57
CA GLY A 681 25.10 -31.60 -32.94
C GLY A 681 23.84 -31.02 -33.58
N ILE A 682 23.37 -31.65 -34.66
CA ILE A 682 22.26 -31.16 -35.49
C ILE A 682 21.10 -32.15 -35.46
N ARG A 683 19.88 -31.65 -35.26
CA ARG A 683 18.62 -32.39 -35.35
C ARG A 683 17.77 -31.79 -36.46
N ASN A 684 17.55 -32.52 -37.55
CA ASN A 684 16.74 -32.05 -38.66
C ASN A 684 15.40 -32.78 -38.70
N PHE A 685 14.30 -32.03 -38.54
CA PHE A 685 12.93 -32.57 -38.56
C PHE A 685 12.10 -32.08 -39.76
N ASN A 686 12.65 -31.23 -40.63
CA ASN A 686 11.92 -30.74 -41.78
C ASN A 686 12.02 -31.72 -42.96
N ALA A 687 10.95 -32.48 -43.23
CA ALA A 687 10.91 -33.50 -44.27
C ALA A 687 10.33 -33.03 -45.62
N ASP A 688 10.09 -31.73 -45.79
CA ASP A 688 9.53 -31.23 -47.04
C ASP A 688 10.49 -31.46 -48.21
N ALA A 689 9.92 -31.77 -49.37
CA ALA A 689 10.68 -32.03 -50.57
C ALA A 689 11.26 -30.72 -51.12
N ASN A 690 12.56 -30.70 -51.33
CA ASN A 690 13.20 -29.66 -52.12
C ASN A 690 12.72 -29.76 -53.57
N SER A 691 12.18 -28.68 -54.11
CA SER A 691 11.62 -28.66 -55.48
C SER A 691 12.67 -28.34 -56.55
N PHE A 692 13.95 -28.25 -56.15
CA PHE A 692 15.02 -27.66 -56.94
C PHE A 692 16.35 -28.44 -56.81
N ALA A 693 17.17 -28.40 -57.87
CA ALA A 693 18.54 -28.93 -57.90
C ALA A 693 19.53 -27.74 -57.98
N ASP A 694 20.58 -27.75 -57.15
CA ASP A 694 21.54 -26.64 -57.01
C ASP A 694 22.05 -26.13 -58.38
N ALA A 695 21.85 -24.84 -58.66
CA ALA A 695 22.24 -24.21 -59.93
C ALA A 695 23.14 -22.97 -59.75
N GLY A 696 23.73 -22.78 -58.56
CA GLY A 696 24.71 -21.72 -58.32
C GLY A 696 24.18 -20.26 -58.42
N ASP A 697 22.86 -20.05 -58.43
CA ASP A 697 22.24 -18.72 -58.37
C ASP A 697 21.34 -18.59 -57.13
N ASN A 698 21.86 -17.92 -56.11
CA ASN A 698 21.23 -17.67 -54.81
C ASN A 698 20.39 -16.38 -54.79
N LYS A 699 20.54 -15.47 -55.77
CA LYS A 699 19.89 -14.14 -55.75
C LYS A 699 18.53 -14.13 -56.43
N SER A 700 18.21 -15.14 -57.25
CA SER A 700 16.94 -15.22 -57.98
C SER A 700 15.84 -16.04 -57.28
N ARG A 701 16.07 -16.51 -56.05
CA ARG A 701 15.26 -17.59 -55.42
C ARG A 701 14.37 -17.08 -54.29
N ALA A 702 13.26 -17.77 -54.06
CA ALA A 702 12.32 -17.45 -52.98
C ALA A 702 12.56 -18.33 -51.75
N VAL A 703 12.17 -17.82 -50.57
CA VAL A 703 12.35 -18.48 -49.26
C VAL A 703 11.70 -19.89 -49.17
N GLY A 704 10.65 -20.16 -49.96
CA GLY A 704 9.90 -21.43 -49.90
C GLY A 704 10.41 -22.55 -50.80
N ASP A 705 11.49 -22.35 -51.56
CA ASP A 705 11.98 -23.35 -52.52
C ASP A 705 12.86 -24.45 -51.87
N VAL A 706 13.19 -24.29 -50.58
CA VAL A 706 14.19 -25.06 -49.84
C VAL A 706 13.70 -25.47 -48.45
N ALA A 707 14.12 -26.65 -47.98
CA ALA A 707 13.73 -27.24 -46.71
C ALA A 707 14.85 -28.10 -46.09
N GLY A 708 14.89 -28.14 -44.75
CA GLY A 708 15.79 -29.01 -43.99
C GLY A 708 17.23 -28.51 -43.95
N ILE A 709 18.19 -29.36 -44.32
CA ILE A 709 19.61 -28.98 -44.42
C ILE A 709 19.98 -28.88 -45.89
N TRP A 710 20.63 -27.79 -46.29
CA TRP A 710 21.16 -27.60 -47.62
C TRP A 710 22.64 -27.23 -47.55
N ILE A 711 23.50 -27.96 -48.25
CA ILE A 711 24.92 -27.63 -48.38
C ILE A 711 25.15 -27.31 -49.85
N SER A 712 25.53 -26.07 -50.10
CA SER A 712 25.53 -25.45 -51.41
C SER A 712 26.94 -25.43 -52.00
N THR A 713 27.02 -25.48 -53.33
CA THR A 713 28.28 -25.30 -54.10
C THR A 713 28.64 -23.82 -54.31
N LEU A 714 28.12 -22.92 -53.48
CA LEU A 714 28.31 -21.47 -53.62
C LEU A 714 29.65 -21.06 -52.99
N GLY A 715 30.55 -20.56 -53.83
CA GLY A 715 31.87 -20.07 -53.44
C GLY A 715 33.01 -20.68 -54.26
N ALA A 716 34.23 -20.17 -54.05
CA ALA A 716 35.44 -20.77 -54.61
C ALA A 716 36.02 -21.87 -53.70
N ASP A 717 35.69 -21.81 -52.41
CA ASP A 717 36.11 -22.76 -51.39
C ASP A 717 34.97 -23.73 -51.07
N THR A 718 35.33 -24.91 -50.60
CA THR A 718 34.37 -25.96 -50.21
C THR A 718 33.65 -25.57 -48.91
N ALA A 719 32.32 -25.52 -48.95
CA ALA A 719 31.41 -25.51 -47.82
C ALA A 719 31.48 -26.83 -47.05
N VAL A 720 31.77 -26.68 -45.76
CA VAL A 720 31.88 -27.78 -44.81
C VAL A 720 30.91 -27.53 -43.66
N LEU A 721 29.99 -28.46 -43.46
CA LEU A 721 29.15 -28.53 -42.26
C LEU A 721 29.76 -29.51 -41.27
N GLY A 722 30.39 -28.99 -40.22
CA GLY A 722 30.93 -29.79 -39.12
C GLY A 722 29.87 -30.02 -38.03
N THR A 723 29.73 -31.25 -37.55
CA THR A 723 28.82 -31.54 -36.43
C THR A 723 29.29 -32.73 -35.61
N ALA A 724 29.07 -32.69 -34.29
CA ALA A 724 29.35 -33.85 -33.44
C ALA A 724 28.46 -35.05 -33.80
N GLN A 725 27.21 -34.77 -34.14
CA GLN A 725 26.20 -35.77 -34.48
C GLN A 725 25.16 -35.15 -35.41
N LEU A 726 24.67 -35.90 -36.39
CA LEU A 726 23.51 -35.52 -37.18
C LEU A 726 22.39 -36.54 -36.95
N THR A 727 21.28 -36.09 -36.36
CA THR A 727 20.03 -36.84 -36.28
C THR A 727 19.09 -36.30 -37.34
N ASN A 728 18.88 -37.06 -38.42
CA ASN A 728 18.04 -36.62 -39.53
C ASN A 728 16.72 -37.41 -39.60
N ALA A 729 15.61 -36.71 -39.42
CA ALA A 729 14.24 -37.15 -39.72
C ALA A 729 13.61 -36.28 -40.83
N GLY A 730 14.40 -35.41 -41.47
CA GLY A 730 13.99 -34.49 -42.52
C GLY A 730 14.75 -34.68 -43.84
N THR A 731 14.75 -33.64 -44.67
CA THR A 731 15.42 -33.59 -45.97
C THR A 731 16.82 -33.01 -45.80
N VAL A 732 17.82 -33.68 -46.38
CA VAL A 732 19.20 -33.19 -46.48
C VAL A 732 19.58 -33.15 -47.95
N GLN A 733 19.89 -31.97 -48.45
CA GLN A 733 20.46 -31.75 -49.78
C GLN A 733 21.95 -31.45 -49.61
N ASN A 734 22.80 -32.46 -49.81
CA ASN A 734 24.25 -32.29 -49.70
C ASN A 734 24.90 -32.22 -51.09
N GLN A 735 25.49 -31.08 -51.46
CA GLN A 735 26.29 -30.95 -52.68
C GLN A 735 27.80 -30.94 -52.40
N GLU A 736 28.23 -30.82 -51.14
CA GLU A 736 29.64 -30.75 -50.75
C GLU A 736 29.93 -31.62 -49.51
N VAL A 737 30.43 -31.04 -48.41
CA VAL A 737 31.00 -31.81 -47.28
C VAL A 737 30.17 -31.69 -46.00
N ILE A 738 29.83 -32.85 -45.41
CA ILE A 738 29.37 -32.98 -44.02
C ILE A 738 30.42 -33.77 -43.25
N GLU A 739 30.92 -33.20 -42.16
CA GLU A 739 31.84 -33.86 -41.23
C GLU A 739 31.10 -34.23 -39.95
N ILE A 740 31.19 -35.51 -39.54
CA ILE A 740 30.53 -36.03 -38.34
C ILE A 740 31.55 -36.65 -37.40
N GLY A 741 31.52 -36.24 -36.13
CA GLY A 741 32.19 -36.94 -35.04
C GLY A 741 33.65 -36.57 -34.81
N GLU A 742 34.01 -35.30 -34.99
CA GLU A 742 35.27 -34.78 -34.42
C GLU A 742 35.33 -34.90 -32.89
#